data_AF-A0A0A0DTX0-F1
#
_entry.id   AF-A0A0A0DTX0-F1
#
_cell.length_a   1.000
_cell.length_b   1.000
_cell.length_c   1.000
_cell.angle_alpha   90.00
_cell.angle_beta   90.00
_cell.angle_gamma   90.00
#
_symmetry.space_group_name_H-M   'P 1'
#
loop_
_entity.id
_entity.type
_entity.pdbx_description
1 polymer ?
#
loop_
_entity_poly.entity_id
_entity_poly.type
_entity_poly.pdbx_seq_one_letter_code
_entity_poly.pdbx_strand_id
1 'polypeptide(L)'
;MSHCKPKRTSHQTLLPLGALMMAGLAPLSQQALADEATPAKAKELAPIKVQADADKPDGARATTTRVGKVLQDPHDVPQAVTTVTRSIMEQQQVGSLKEALRNVSGLSFNAAEGGRSGDNMNLRGFYTFGDMYLDGIRDTAQYNRETFNLEQVDVLRGAGAMLFGRGQAGGVINQVSKTPLSRDQYKLTGSVGTHGYQEATADLNKVINEQTAIRVNAMQRDEGNWRRNPTTGSEPEIHRTGLAVSLGLNLNTDNQFWLNHYTAYGRDNPDYGNSFDAATRKPGERLPASTYFGNDKTFDDSDTSITTLVNEYRITPSTQLRTQLRSADYKRSYWAKTPNLSTLPDAVGGVGGNVARLLDYRTITLQSDLSTKFELAGMKHEVITGLEWLREDSYRKALQNYGTNTAPDYRPYQEAATGTASAFTSDSYAYYVQDTVEFIPKWKATLGVRRDQMDAEYSSTTSPKLKYGENSYRSALSYHPTDDTHYYVGWSDSFSPTADLYQLTVTPQPPERSAVLELGAKWLVMDGDLALRAAVYQATKNWERNTDLESTSSILTKKRRTRGIELEAAGRVNEDWEVFAGLALMNAKILEVAENVNSTTGAITSANPAYAGKRARNTPEYTFNLWSTYQLNYQWKLGGGVETKGDRQAVNPSGTGAVPTLNGVYYPNTAPSYVRWDAMVEFEPNNKWLYRLNVKNLFDKLYYDAVYDNGGFAVPGPRRTVTLTAEYKF
;
A
#
# COMPACT_ATOMS: atom_id res chain seq x y z
N MET A 1 -66.56 32.81 81.70
CA MET A 1 -66.85 34.17 82.22
C MET A 1 -66.08 35.18 81.39
N SER A 2 -66.81 36.16 80.83
CA SER A 2 -66.41 37.55 80.50
C SER A 2 -65.14 37.78 79.66
N HIS A 3 -65.28 38.20 78.40
CA HIS A 3 -65.32 39.62 77.96
C HIS A 3 -63.92 40.26 77.97
N CYS A 4 -63.48 41.13 77.08
CA CYS A 4 -63.96 41.72 75.83
C CYS A 4 -62.75 42.52 75.29
N LYS A 5 -62.63 42.59 73.96
CA LYS A 5 -62.13 43.67 73.08
C LYS A 5 -61.97 45.11 73.69
N PRO A 6 -61.52 46.15 72.93
CA PRO A 6 -60.51 46.30 71.85
C PRO A 6 -59.81 47.72 71.83
N LYS A 7 -59.24 48.10 70.65
CA LYS A 7 -59.05 49.46 70.05
C LYS A 7 -57.79 50.25 70.49
N ARG A 8 -57.10 51.07 69.67
CA ARG A 8 -57.12 51.49 68.24
C ARG A 8 -55.94 52.50 68.06
N THR A 9 -55.38 52.62 66.83
CA THR A 9 -54.84 53.85 66.14
C THR A 9 -53.68 54.65 66.78
N SER A 10 -52.71 55.28 66.09
CA SER A 10 -52.39 55.53 64.66
C SER A 10 -51.10 56.38 64.54
N HIS A 11 -50.45 56.34 63.36
CA HIS A 11 -49.60 57.38 62.71
C HIS A 11 -48.21 57.69 63.34
N GLN A 12 -47.11 58.00 62.64
CA GLN A 12 -46.76 58.18 61.21
C GLN A 12 -45.22 58.39 61.10
N THR A 13 -44.57 57.86 60.03
CA THR A 13 -43.38 58.38 59.28
C THR A 13 -42.05 58.66 60.01
N LEU A 14 -40.83 58.41 59.49
CA LEU A 14 -40.27 58.32 58.12
C LEU A 14 -38.92 57.54 58.15
N LEU A 15 -38.52 57.01 56.98
CA LEU A 15 -37.34 56.18 56.66
C LEU A 15 -36.01 56.96 56.71
N PRO A 16 -34.83 56.28 56.66
CA PRO A 16 -34.28 55.88 55.35
C PRO A 16 -33.88 54.39 55.24
N LEU A 17 -34.03 53.91 54.00
CA LEU A 17 -33.73 52.59 53.48
C LEU A 17 -32.23 52.28 53.41
N GLY A 18 -31.92 50.99 53.49
CA GLY A 18 -30.70 50.38 52.98
C GLY A 18 -30.65 48.87 53.20
N ALA A 19 -31.75 48.17 52.91
CA ALA A 19 -31.86 46.70 52.86
C ALA A 19 -31.57 46.22 51.41
N LEU A 20 -31.16 45.00 51.11
CA LEU A 20 -31.83 43.70 51.28
C LEU A 20 -30.85 42.63 50.69
N MET A 21 -30.96 41.32 50.88
CA MET A 21 -31.58 40.38 51.83
C MET A 21 -31.29 38.99 51.22
N MET A 22 -31.18 37.98 52.07
CA MET A 22 -31.33 36.57 51.72
C MET A 22 -32.60 36.02 52.38
N ALA A 23 -33.42 35.38 51.55
CA ALA A 23 -34.35 34.26 51.77
C ALA A 23 -35.37 34.27 52.94
N GLY A 24 -36.64 34.03 52.58
CA GLY A 24 -37.75 33.73 53.51
C GLY A 24 -38.54 32.49 53.06
N LEU A 25 -38.81 31.64 54.05
CA LEU A 25 -39.57 30.38 54.02
C LEU A 25 -41.08 30.58 54.23
N ALA A 26 -41.83 29.49 54.00
CA ALA A 26 -43.00 29.00 54.78
C ALA A 26 -44.44 29.20 54.18
N PRO A 27 -45.44 28.38 54.59
CA PRO A 27 -46.28 27.57 53.67
C PRO A 27 -47.81 27.61 53.96
N LEU A 28 -48.55 26.69 53.29
CA LEU A 28 -49.82 26.01 53.64
C LEU A 28 -51.15 26.43 52.97
N SER A 29 -51.63 25.50 52.11
CA SER A 29 -52.89 24.73 52.20
C SER A 29 -53.96 24.86 51.09
N GLN A 30 -54.21 23.68 50.47
CA GLN A 30 -55.45 23.08 49.93
C GLN A 30 -56.27 23.75 48.81
N GLN A 31 -56.28 23.09 47.63
CA GLN A 31 -57.44 22.34 47.12
C GLN A 31 -57.03 21.49 45.90
N ALA A 32 -57.50 20.24 45.86
CA ALA A 32 -57.28 19.31 44.76
C ALA A 32 -58.47 19.36 43.80
N LEU A 33 -58.19 19.51 42.50
CA LEU A 33 -58.98 19.01 41.38
C LEU A 33 -57.98 18.66 40.26
N ALA A 34 -58.10 17.44 39.74
CA ALA A 34 -57.31 16.94 38.62
C ALA A 34 -57.75 17.62 37.32
N ASP A 35 -56.78 18.03 36.50
CA ASP A 35 -57.00 18.28 35.08
C ASP A 35 -55.74 17.92 34.27
N GLU A 36 -55.98 17.44 33.06
CA GLU A 36 -55.17 16.54 32.24
C GLU A 36 -53.72 16.97 31.97
N ALA A 37 -52.75 16.12 32.36
CA ALA A 37 -51.42 16.17 31.78
C ALA A 37 -51.47 15.59 30.37
N THR A 38 -51.57 16.47 29.37
CA THR A 38 -51.37 16.11 27.96
C THR A 38 -49.97 15.49 27.82
N PRO A 39 -49.82 14.27 27.29
CA PRO A 39 -48.50 13.69 27.11
C PRO A 39 -47.74 14.57 26.11
N ALA A 40 -46.62 15.13 26.58
CA ALA A 40 -45.68 15.82 25.70
C ALA A 40 -45.27 14.81 24.61
N LYS A 41 -45.74 15.03 23.38
CA LYS A 41 -45.28 14.31 22.20
C LYS A 41 -43.76 14.31 22.23
N ALA A 42 -43.18 13.14 22.42
CA ALA A 42 -41.79 12.91 22.09
C ALA A 42 -41.61 13.42 20.65
N LYS A 43 -40.77 14.44 20.45
CA LYS A 43 -40.23 14.74 19.13
C LYS A 43 -39.40 13.51 18.76
N GLU A 44 -40.01 12.57 18.04
CA GLU A 44 -39.26 11.68 17.17
C GLU A 44 -38.44 12.60 16.26
N LEU A 45 -37.15 12.69 16.54
CA LEU A 45 -36.21 13.17 15.56
C LEU A 45 -36.32 12.20 14.39
N ALA A 46 -36.68 12.73 13.22
CA ALA A 46 -36.69 11.93 12.00
C ALA A 46 -35.34 11.20 11.90
N PRO A 47 -35.33 9.90 11.54
CA PRO A 47 -34.08 9.18 11.36
C PRO A 47 -33.24 9.97 10.38
N ILE A 48 -32.07 10.43 10.84
CA ILE A 48 -31.08 11.04 9.97
C ILE A 48 -30.63 9.91 9.04
N LYS A 49 -31.20 9.86 7.84
CA LYS A 49 -30.54 9.18 6.72
C LYS A 49 -29.27 9.97 6.44
N VAL A 50 -28.17 9.56 7.06
CA VAL A 50 -26.82 10.01 6.68
C VAL A 50 -26.52 9.38 5.31
N GLN A 51 -27.09 9.99 4.27
CA GLN A 51 -26.76 9.73 2.87
C GLN A 51 -25.93 10.90 2.29
N ALA A 52 -25.74 11.97 3.06
CA ALA A 52 -24.88 13.08 2.67
C ALA A 52 -23.41 12.65 2.79
N ASP A 53 -22.73 12.59 1.64
CA ASP A 53 -21.29 12.45 1.42
C ASP A 53 -20.63 11.07 1.26
N ALA A 54 -21.36 9.95 1.37
CA ALA A 54 -20.76 8.62 1.14
C ALA A 54 -20.19 8.40 -0.29
N ASP A 55 -20.68 9.14 -1.30
CA ASP A 55 -20.26 9.04 -2.71
C ASP A 55 -19.25 10.13 -3.14
N LYS A 56 -18.78 10.98 -2.21
CA LYS A 56 -17.71 11.96 -2.52
C LYS A 56 -16.34 11.29 -2.30
N PRO A 57 -15.36 11.48 -3.21
CA PRO A 57 -13.99 11.07 -2.95
C PRO A 57 -13.46 11.75 -1.70
N ASP A 58 -12.69 10.99 -0.92
CA ASP A 58 -11.81 11.54 0.10
C ASP A 58 -10.81 12.53 -0.52
N GLY A 59 -10.54 13.62 0.21
CA GLY A 59 -9.48 14.59 -0.11
C GLY A 59 -8.09 14.02 0.18
N ALA A 60 -7.20 14.82 0.78
CA ALA A 60 -5.88 14.31 1.20
C ALA A 60 -5.97 13.28 2.35
N ARG A 61 -6.98 13.39 3.23
CA ARG A 61 -7.23 12.45 4.32
C ARG A 61 -8.22 11.38 3.87
N ALA A 62 -7.89 10.11 4.07
CA ALA A 62 -8.85 9.02 3.95
C ALA A 62 -9.68 8.88 5.23
N THR A 63 -10.98 8.66 5.06
CA THR A 63 -11.93 8.48 6.17
C THR A 63 -12.38 7.03 6.33
N THR A 64 -12.11 6.18 5.34
CA THR A 64 -12.49 4.78 5.38
C THR A 64 -11.40 3.86 4.84
N THR A 65 -11.25 2.69 5.46
CA THR A 65 -10.40 1.60 4.99
C THR A 65 -10.96 0.26 5.45
N ARG A 66 -10.58 -0.82 4.74
CA ARG A 66 -10.85 -2.22 5.14
C ARG A 66 -9.59 -3.00 5.48
N VAL A 67 -8.43 -2.35 5.67
CA VAL A 67 -7.20 -3.08 6.04
C VAL A 67 -7.29 -3.79 7.40
N GLY A 68 -8.21 -3.35 8.28
CA GLY A 68 -8.56 -4.05 9.51
C GLY A 68 -9.64 -5.14 9.36
N LYS A 69 -9.93 -5.60 8.13
CA LYS A 69 -10.99 -6.57 7.74
C LYS A 69 -12.43 -6.10 7.93
N VAL A 70 -12.64 -4.95 8.55
CA VAL A 70 -13.93 -4.24 8.63
C VAL A 70 -13.77 -2.81 8.14
N LEU A 71 -14.85 -2.23 7.62
CA LEU A 71 -14.90 -0.84 7.19
C LEU A 71 -14.84 0.07 8.43
N GLN A 72 -13.80 0.87 8.54
CA GLN A 72 -13.56 1.76 9.68
C GLN A 72 -12.64 2.93 9.28
N ASP A 73 -12.52 3.94 10.13
CA ASP A 73 -11.56 5.03 9.93
C ASP A 73 -10.12 4.53 10.14
N PRO A 74 -9.14 4.89 9.27
CA PRO A 74 -7.73 4.62 9.53
C PRO A 74 -7.24 5.08 10.91
N HIS A 75 -7.86 6.10 11.51
CA HIS A 75 -7.63 6.58 12.87
C HIS A 75 -7.81 5.46 13.91
N ASP A 76 -8.84 4.62 13.77
CA ASP A 76 -9.23 3.63 14.79
C ASP A 76 -8.39 2.35 14.78
N VAL A 77 -7.65 2.10 13.69
CA VAL A 77 -6.81 0.90 13.59
C VAL A 77 -5.63 1.02 14.57
N PRO A 78 -5.36 0.06 15.48
CA PRO A 78 -4.25 0.14 16.44
C PRO A 78 -2.90 -0.26 15.81
N GLN A 79 -2.61 0.37 14.68
CA GLN A 79 -1.43 0.15 13.83
C GLN A 79 -1.28 1.34 12.87
N ALA A 80 -0.07 1.61 12.44
CA ALA A 80 0.20 2.63 11.43
C ALA A 80 -0.44 2.27 10.07
N VAL A 81 -1.29 3.17 9.56
CA VAL A 81 -1.93 3.08 8.25
C VAL A 81 -1.68 4.39 7.50
N THR A 82 -1.23 4.28 6.25
CA THR A 82 -1.10 5.40 5.32
C THR A 82 -2.00 5.12 4.13
N THR A 83 -2.90 6.04 3.77
CA THR A 83 -3.79 5.87 2.62
C THR A 83 -3.50 6.93 1.59
N VAL A 84 -3.15 6.51 0.37
CA VAL A 84 -3.00 7.39 -0.79
C VAL A 84 -4.34 7.40 -1.53
N THR A 85 -5.09 8.49 -1.40
CA THR A 85 -6.45 8.62 -1.95
C THR A 85 -6.43 8.88 -3.45
N ARG A 86 -7.57 8.64 -4.12
CA ARG A 86 -7.81 9.04 -5.50
C ARG A 86 -7.51 10.52 -5.74
N SER A 87 -7.88 11.40 -4.82
CA SER A 87 -7.60 12.84 -4.95
C SER A 87 -6.10 13.13 -5.08
N ILE A 88 -5.27 12.54 -4.22
CA ILE A 88 -3.80 12.68 -4.30
C ILE A 88 -3.26 12.09 -5.61
N MET A 89 -3.73 10.91 -6.02
CA MET A 89 -3.31 10.26 -7.25
C MET A 89 -3.64 11.11 -8.50
N GLU A 90 -4.84 11.69 -8.56
CA GLU A 90 -5.27 12.55 -9.66
C GLU A 90 -4.46 13.85 -9.70
N GLN A 91 -4.32 14.55 -8.55
CA GLN A 91 -3.58 15.81 -8.44
C GLN A 91 -2.11 15.66 -8.87
N GLN A 92 -1.49 14.53 -8.58
CA GLN A 92 -0.08 14.25 -8.91
C GLN A 92 0.12 13.59 -10.28
N GLN A 93 -0.97 13.30 -11.01
CA GLN A 93 -0.94 12.51 -12.25
C GLN A 93 -0.20 11.18 -12.03
N VAL A 94 -0.68 10.37 -11.09
CA VAL A 94 -0.09 9.08 -10.75
C VAL A 94 -0.65 8.00 -11.67
N GLY A 95 0.21 7.42 -12.52
CA GLY A 95 -0.18 6.38 -13.49
C GLY A 95 0.12 4.94 -13.06
N SER A 96 0.87 4.73 -11.97
CA SER A 96 1.24 3.39 -11.52
C SER A 96 1.25 3.27 -10.00
N LEU A 97 1.13 2.04 -9.49
CA LEU A 97 1.24 1.76 -8.06
C LEU A 97 2.60 2.22 -7.50
N LYS A 98 3.69 1.97 -8.24
CA LYS A 98 5.02 2.47 -7.87
C LYS A 98 5.04 3.99 -7.67
N GLU A 99 4.39 4.75 -8.55
CA GLU A 99 4.28 6.20 -8.37
C GLU A 99 3.43 6.58 -7.17
N ALA A 100 2.28 5.92 -6.95
CA ALA A 100 1.41 6.17 -5.80
C ALA A 100 2.20 6.01 -4.48
N LEU A 101 3.02 4.97 -4.40
CA LEU A 101 3.81 4.61 -3.23
C LEU A 101 5.02 5.52 -2.97
N ARG A 102 5.32 6.49 -3.86
CA ARG A 102 6.26 7.59 -3.53
C ARG A 102 5.75 8.46 -2.39
N ASN A 103 4.44 8.55 -2.22
CA ASN A 103 3.79 9.26 -1.12
C ASN A 103 3.94 8.51 0.22
N VAL A 104 4.43 7.28 0.23
CA VAL A 104 4.57 6.48 1.46
C VAL A 104 5.99 6.62 2.00
N SER A 105 6.11 7.19 3.20
CA SER A 105 7.40 7.28 3.90
C SER A 105 7.90 5.90 4.34
N GLY A 106 9.20 5.71 4.51
CA GLY A 106 9.80 4.44 4.91
C GLY A 106 9.87 3.41 3.78
N LEU A 107 9.64 3.85 2.53
CA LEU A 107 9.62 3.01 1.33
C LEU A 107 10.79 3.31 0.38
N SER A 108 11.38 2.26 -0.19
CA SER A 108 12.39 2.35 -1.25
C SER A 108 12.12 1.35 -2.36
N PHE A 109 12.47 1.69 -3.60
CA PHE A 109 12.20 0.82 -4.75
C PHE A 109 13.38 -0.09 -5.04
N ASN A 110 13.08 -1.34 -5.35
CA ASN A 110 14.06 -2.30 -5.86
C ASN A 110 14.05 -2.24 -7.39
N ALA A 111 15.22 -2.40 -8.00
CA ALA A 111 15.28 -2.64 -9.44
C ALA A 111 14.85 -4.08 -9.74
N ALA A 112 14.73 -4.41 -11.03
CA ALA A 112 14.53 -5.80 -11.44
C ALA A 112 15.67 -6.68 -10.93
N GLU A 113 15.34 -7.88 -10.45
CA GLU A 113 16.28 -8.84 -9.88
C GLU A 113 16.01 -10.21 -10.50
N GLY A 114 17.00 -10.81 -11.16
CA GLY A 114 16.81 -12.09 -11.86
C GLY A 114 15.51 -12.11 -12.65
N GLY A 115 15.16 -10.98 -13.30
CA GLY A 115 13.92 -10.61 -14.00
C GLY A 115 12.59 -10.81 -13.28
N ARG A 116 12.58 -10.79 -11.96
CA ARG A 116 11.46 -10.31 -11.18
C ARG A 116 11.45 -8.77 -11.29
N SER A 117 10.79 -8.28 -12.33
CA SER A 117 10.66 -6.86 -12.66
C SER A 117 9.24 -6.36 -12.38
N GLY A 118 9.08 -5.07 -12.11
CA GLY A 118 7.80 -4.40 -11.90
C GLY A 118 7.66 -3.81 -10.51
N ASP A 119 6.47 -3.91 -9.90
CA ASP A 119 6.23 -3.39 -8.55
C ASP A 119 7.01 -4.19 -7.50
N ASN A 120 8.19 -3.68 -7.18
CA ASN A 120 9.10 -4.30 -6.23
C ASN A 120 9.74 -3.22 -5.35
N MET A 121 9.55 -3.35 -4.03
CA MET A 121 9.94 -2.34 -3.06
C MET A 121 10.21 -2.92 -1.68
N ASN A 122 10.77 -2.08 -0.82
CA ASN A 122 10.97 -2.36 0.58
C ASN A 122 10.15 -1.37 1.42
N LEU A 123 9.44 -1.87 2.43
CA LEU A 123 8.74 -1.08 3.45
C LEU A 123 9.40 -1.33 4.80
N ARG A 124 9.79 -0.25 5.51
CA ARG A 124 10.61 -0.33 6.73
C ARG A 124 11.91 -1.12 6.54
N GLY A 125 12.41 -1.14 5.29
CA GLY A 125 13.59 -1.90 4.87
C GLY A 125 13.34 -3.39 4.59
N PHE A 126 12.11 -3.89 4.63
CA PHE A 126 11.77 -5.27 4.32
C PHE A 126 11.09 -5.39 2.97
N TYR A 127 11.53 -6.36 2.17
CA TYR A 127 10.97 -6.69 0.87
C TYR A 127 9.46 -6.92 0.96
N THR A 128 8.65 -6.35 0.07
CA THR A 128 7.17 -6.38 0.15
C THR A 128 6.49 -7.09 -1.01
N PHE A 129 7.24 -7.77 -1.89
CA PHE A 129 6.63 -8.39 -3.07
C PHE A 129 5.54 -9.40 -2.70
N GLY A 130 5.70 -10.11 -1.59
CA GLY A 130 4.72 -11.08 -1.08
C GLY A 130 3.50 -10.45 -0.40
N ASP A 131 3.48 -9.13 -0.24
CA ASP A 131 2.56 -8.38 0.60
C ASP A 131 1.69 -7.38 -0.19
N MET A 132 1.49 -7.66 -1.46
CA MET A 132 0.63 -6.89 -2.35
C MET A 132 -0.76 -7.52 -2.40
N TYR A 133 -1.78 -6.68 -2.27
CA TYR A 133 -3.18 -7.09 -2.20
C TYR A 133 -4.04 -6.19 -3.09
N LEU A 134 -5.15 -6.74 -3.55
CA LEU A 134 -6.23 -6.01 -4.21
C LEU A 134 -7.53 -6.38 -3.49
N ASP A 135 -8.25 -5.41 -2.95
CA ASP A 135 -9.50 -5.61 -2.19
C ASP A 135 -9.37 -6.64 -1.04
N GLY A 136 -8.19 -6.65 -0.39
CA GLY A 136 -7.86 -7.54 0.71
C GLY A 136 -7.51 -8.98 0.32
N ILE A 137 -7.50 -9.32 -0.98
CA ILE A 137 -7.08 -10.62 -1.52
C ILE A 137 -5.63 -10.51 -2.02
N ARG A 138 -4.81 -11.51 -1.68
CA ARG A 138 -3.39 -11.56 -2.02
C ARG A 138 -3.18 -11.57 -3.54
N ASP A 139 -2.32 -10.69 -4.02
CA ASP A 139 -1.95 -10.54 -5.43
C ASP A 139 -0.42 -10.43 -5.55
N THR A 140 0.25 -11.59 -5.59
CA THR A 140 1.71 -11.69 -5.74
C THR A 140 2.12 -11.95 -7.20
N ALA A 141 1.28 -11.62 -8.17
CA ALA A 141 1.64 -11.77 -9.57
C ALA A 141 2.73 -10.74 -9.96
N GLN A 142 3.63 -11.15 -10.85
CA GLN A 142 4.73 -10.31 -11.33
C GLN A 142 4.28 -9.46 -12.52
N TYR A 143 3.65 -8.31 -12.28
CA TYR A 143 3.29 -7.33 -13.31
C TYR A 143 3.35 -5.90 -12.73
N ASN A 144 3.18 -4.90 -13.59
CA ASN A 144 3.10 -3.49 -13.20
C ASN A 144 1.64 -3.09 -13.02
N ARG A 145 1.27 -2.59 -11.83
CA ARG A 145 -0.12 -2.24 -11.50
C ARG A 145 -0.44 -0.79 -11.85
N GLU A 146 -1.60 -0.62 -12.48
CA GLU A 146 -2.13 0.65 -12.96
C GLU A 146 -3.17 1.24 -11.99
N THR A 147 -3.31 2.56 -11.94
CA THR A 147 -4.17 3.26 -10.98
C THR A 147 -5.58 3.61 -11.51
N PHE A 148 -5.86 3.41 -12.80
CA PHE A 148 -7.11 3.87 -13.43
C PHE A 148 -8.40 3.35 -12.77
N ASN A 149 -8.34 2.15 -12.19
CA ASN A 149 -9.45 1.49 -11.48
C ASN A 149 -9.30 1.53 -9.94
N LEU A 150 -8.41 2.36 -9.38
CA LEU A 150 -8.20 2.43 -7.94
C LEU A 150 -8.93 3.62 -7.31
N GLU A 151 -9.57 3.38 -6.17
CA GLU A 151 -10.13 4.42 -5.30
C GLU A 151 -9.08 4.92 -4.31
N GLN A 152 -8.25 4.02 -3.78
CA GLN A 152 -7.14 4.34 -2.91
C GLN A 152 -6.11 3.21 -2.85
N VAL A 153 -4.94 3.51 -2.30
CA VAL A 153 -3.93 2.53 -1.91
C VAL A 153 -3.67 2.66 -0.41
N ASP A 154 -4.02 1.62 0.35
CA ASP A 154 -3.80 1.54 1.78
C ASP A 154 -2.49 0.81 2.08
N VAL A 155 -1.64 1.40 2.92
CA VAL A 155 -0.40 0.79 3.41
C VAL A 155 -0.50 0.60 4.93
N LEU A 156 -0.75 -0.64 5.35
CA LEU A 156 -0.72 -1.06 6.74
C LEU A 156 0.71 -1.45 7.10
N ARG A 157 1.36 -0.73 8.02
CA ARG A 157 2.79 -0.92 8.31
C ARG A 157 3.01 -1.89 9.46
N GLY A 158 4.10 -2.65 9.37
CA GLY A 158 4.42 -3.70 10.34
C GLY A 158 3.73 -5.03 10.02
N ALA A 159 4.16 -6.10 10.69
CA ALA A 159 3.74 -7.45 10.36
C ALA A 159 2.20 -7.60 10.36
N GLY A 160 1.64 -8.07 9.23
CA GLY A 160 0.19 -8.12 8.98
C GLY A 160 -0.40 -9.52 8.94
N ALA A 161 0.35 -10.56 9.30
CA ALA A 161 -0.02 -11.93 8.95
C ALA A 161 -1.28 -12.43 9.65
N MET A 162 -1.58 -11.96 10.86
CA MET A 162 -2.84 -12.30 11.53
C MET A 162 -4.06 -11.94 10.66
N LEU A 163 -4.02 -10.80 9.96
CA LEU A 163 -5.10 -10.37 9.08
C LEU A 163 -4.97 -10.93 7.66
N PHE A 164 -3.75 -11.02 7.11
CA PHE A 164 -3.53 -11.22 5.68
C PHE A 164 -2.80 -12.51 5.29
N GLY A 165 -2.49 -13.37 6.27
CA GLY A 165 -1.74 -14.60 6.07
C GLY A 165 -0.24 -14.37 5.84
N ARG A 166 0.42 -15.34 5.21
CA ARG A 166 1.87 -15.30 4.93
C ARG A 166 2.31 -13.97 4.30
N GLY A 167 3.45 -13.45 4.75
CA GLY A 167 3.96 -12.15 4.33
C GLY A 167 5.30 -11.79 5.00
N GLN A 168 5.61 -10.50 5.03
CA GLN A 168 6.89 -9.96 5.47
C GLN A 168 6.72 -8.98 6.65
N ALA A 169 7.84 -8.52 7.21
CA ALA A 169 7.85 -7.61 8.36
C ALA A 169 7.42 -6.18 8.01
N GLY A 170 7.52 -5.80 6.74
CA GLY A 170 7.34 -4.42 6.28
C GLY A 170 5.90 -3.94 6.45
N GLY A 171 4.95 -4.80 6.08
CA GLY A 171 3.53 -4.51 6.10
C GLY A 171 2.83 -4.90 4.82
N VAL A 172 1.58 -4.49 4.70
CA VAL A 172 0.66 -4.84 3.62
C VAL A 172 0.38 -3.61 2.77
N ILE A 173 0.46 -3.78 1.44
CA ILE A 173 0.06 -2.78 0.45
C ILE A 173 -1.23 -3.28 -0.19
N ASN A 174 -2.35 -2.66 0.15
CA ASN A 174 -3.67 -3.03 -0.33
C ASN A 174 -4.22 -1.98 -1.29
N GLN A 175 -4.42 -2.36 -2.54
CA GLN A 175 -5.12 -1.57 -3.54
C GLN A 175 -6.62 -1.74 -3.35
N VAL A 176 -7.38 -0.65 -3.47
CA VAL A 176 -8.84 -0.68 -3.36
C VAL A 176 -9.43 -0.32 -4.70
N SER A 177 -10.18 -1.25 -5.29
CA SER A 177 -10.85 -1.07 -6.56
C SER A 177 -12.01 -0.07 -6.46
N LYS A 178 -12.24 0.69 -7.53
CA LYS A 178 -13.45 1.48 -7.71
C LYS A 178 -14.68 0.57 -7.77
N THR A 179 -15.72 0.92 -7.01
CA THR A 179 -17.03 0.25 -7.04
C THR A 179 -18.12 1.19 -7.56
N PRO A 180 -19.31 0.67 -7.94
CA PRO A 180 -20.39 1.48 -8.46
C PRO A 180 -20.93 2.43 -7.40
N LEU A 181 -21.27 3.64 -7.84
CA LEU A 181 -21.83 4.70 -7.01
C LEU A 181 -23.36 4.70 -7.10
N SER A 182 -24.02 5.29 -6.10
CA SER A 182 -25.48 5.46 -6.09
C SER A 182 -25.96 6.67 -6.91
N ARG A 183 -25.07 7.26 -7.73
CA ARG A 183 -25.36 8.42 -8.59
C ARG A 183 -24.70 8.29 -9.96
N ASP A 184 -25.30 8.87 -10.98
CA ASP A 184 -24.66 9.00 -12.29
C ASP A 184 -23.39 9.86 -12.17
N GLN A 185 -22.32 9.43 -12.81
CA GLN A 185 -21.06 10.17 -12.88
C GLN A 185 -20.31 9.76 -14.14
N TYR A 186 -20.04 10.72 -15.04
CA TYR A 186 -19.26 10.45 -16.25
C TYR A 186 -18.04 11.37 -16.27
N LYS A 187 -16.86 10.77 -16.34
CA LYS A 187 -15.59 11.49 -16.47
C LYS A 187 -14.78 10.92 -17.64
N LEU A 188 -14.32 11.81 -18.51
CA LEU A 188 -13.33 11.51 -19.54
C LEU A 188 -12.09 12.35 -19.27
N THR A 189 -10.92 11.75 -19.42
CA THR A 189 -9.64 12.44 -19.19
C THR A 189 -8.72 12.17 -20.38
N GLY A 190 -8.07 13.22 -20.87
CA GLY A 190 -7.01 13.15 -21.87
C GLY A 190 -5.78 13.90 -21.40
N SER A 191 -4.61 13.29 -21.55
CA SER A 191 -3.32 13.85 -21.13
C SER A 191 -2.28 13.73 -22.23
N VAL A 192 -1.45 14.75 -22.38
CA VAL A 192 -0.29 14.77 -23.27
C VAL A 192 0.92 15.34 -22.55
N GLY A 193 2.12 14.86 -22.85
CA GLY A 193 3.31 15.33 -22.16
C GLY A 193 4.63 15.08 -22.89
N THR A 194 5.71 15.47 -22.22
CA THR A 194 7.10 15.23 -22.66
C THR A 194 7.39 13.74 -22.83
N HIS A 195 8.40 13.40 -23.63
CA HIS A 195 8.79 12.00 -23.91
C HIS A 195 7.65 11.16 -24.50
N GLY A 196 6.80 11.78 -25.32
CA GLY A 196 5.72 11.08 -26.01
C GLY A 196 4.57 10.63 -25.10
N TYR A 197 4.49 11.13 -23.86
CA TYR A 197 3.42 10.76 -22.92
C TYR A 197 2.04 11.08 -23.50
N GLN A 198 1.18 10.07 -23.56
CA GLN A 198 -0.22 10.18 -23.97
C GLN A 198 -1.05 9.25 -23.09
N GLU A 199 -2.16 9.74 -22.56
CA GLU A 199 -3.08 8.93 -21.78
C GLU A 199 -4.52 9.36 -22.02
N ALA A 200 -5.40 8.37 -22.20
CA ALA A 200 -6.83 8.56 -22.23
C ALA A 200 -7.48 7.63 -21.20
N THR A 201 -8.37 8.17 -20.36
CA THR A 201 -9.15 7.36 -19.42
C THR A 201 -10.64 7.73 -19.45
N ALA A 202 -11.47 6.76 -19.10
CA ALA A 202 -12.89 6.93 -18.90
C ALA A 202 -13.30 6.35 -17.53
N ASP A 203 -14.15 7.05 -16.80
CA ASP A 203 -14.77 6.62 -15.55
C ASP A 203 -16.26 6.92 -15.62
N LEU A 204 -17.04 5.90 -15.96
CA LEU A 204 -18.45 6.02 -16.30
C LEU A 204 -19.27 5.19 -15.31
N ASN A 205 -20.05 5.86 -14.46
CA ASN A 205 -20.99 5.23 -13.53
C ASN A 205 -22.43 5.56 -13.94
N LYS A 206 -23.24 4.53 -14.11
CA LYS A 206 -24.66 4.64 -14.43
C LYS A 206 -25.50 3.91 -13.38
N VAL A 207 -26.44 4.64 -12.79
CA VAL A 207 -27.51 4.06 -11.97
C VAL A 207 -28.59 3.51 -12.91
N ILE A 208 -28.86 2.22 -12.82
CA ILE A 208 -29.90 1.54 -13.61
C ILE A 208 -31.25 1.68 -12.90
N ASN A 209 -31.25 1.50 -11.58
CA ASN A 209 -32.39 1.71 -10.69
C ASN A 209 -31.87 1.97 -9.25
N GLU A 210 -32.76 2.13 -8.27
CA GLU A 210 -32.40 2.45 -6.86
C GLU A 210 -31.45 1.44 -6.18
N GLN A 211 -31.33 0.23 -6.72
CA GLN A 211 -30.57 -0.89 -6.15
C GLN A 211 -29.54 -1.48 -7.11
N THR A 212 -29.39 -0.92 -8.32
CA THR A 212 -28.48 -1.45 -9.33
C THR A 212 -27.74 -0.32 -10.02
N ALA A 213 -26.41 -0.43 -10.04
CA ALA A 213 -25.54 0.49 -10.75
C ALA A 213 -24.42 -0.28 -11.45
N ILE A 214 -23.94 0.27 -12.56
CA ILE A 214 -22.78 -0.25 -13.30
C ILE A 214 -21.72 0.83 -13.41
N ARG A 215 -20.47 0.46 -13.19
CA ARG A 215 -19.30 1.33 -13.39
C ARG A 215 -18.35 0.71 -14.39
N VAL A 216 -17.89 1.50 -15.35
CA VAL A 216 -16.91 1.13 -16.36
C VAL A 216 -15.73 2.08 -16.27
N ASN A 217 -14.55 1.53 -16.06
CA ASN A 217 -13.28 2.24 -16.11
C ASN A 217 -12.46 1.73 -17.30
N ALA A 218 -11.91 2.62 -18.10
CA ALA A 218 -11.03 2.26 -19.21
C ALA A 218 -9.80 3.15 -19.22
N MET A 219 -8.68 2.63 -19.72
CA MET A 219 -7.42 3.36 -19.84
C MET A 219 -6.65 2.89 -21.08
N GLN A 220 -6.03 3.83 -21.76
CA GLN A 220 -4.92 3.61 -22.67
C GLN A 220 -3.82 4.61 -22.34
N ARG A 221 -2.57 4.15 -22.24
CA ARG A 221 -1.43 4.98 -21.89
C ARG A 221 -0.18 4.56 -22.65
N ASP A 222 0.50 5.55 -23.19
CA ASP A 222 1.79 5.46 -23.86
C ASP A 222 2.77 6.42 -23.18
N GLU A 223 3.94 5.94 -22.81
CA GLU A 223 4.96 6.74 -22.11
C GLU A 223 6.37 6.33 -22.55
N GLY A 224 7.14 7.28 -23.09
CA GLY A 224 8.55 7.08 -23.44
C GLY A 224 9.50 7.48 -22.31
N ASN A 225 10.79 7.56 -22.62
CA ASN A 225 11.83 7.85 -21.64
C ASN A 225 12.84 8.88 -22.14
N TRP A 226 13.70 9.35 -21.24
CA TRP A 226 14.83 10.23 -21.58
C TRP A 226 16.11 9.45 -21.88
N ARG A 227 16.15 8.16 -21.49
CA ARG A 227 17.24 7.23 -21.75
C ARG A 227 17.09 6.60 -23.13
N ARG A 228 18.21 6.37 -23.80
CA ARG A 228 18.24 5.88 -25.18
C ARG A 228 19.42 4.95 -25.40
N ASN A 229 19.22 3.92 -26.22
CA ASN A 229 20.29 3.08 -26.71
C ASN A 229 21.08 3.90 -27.75
N PRO A 230 22.35 4.24 -27.49
CA PRO A 230 23.14 5.10 -28.37
C PRO A 230 23.40 4.51 -29.76
N THR A 231 23.20 3.21 -29.94
CA THR A 231 23.45 2.49 -31.19
C THR A 231 22.19 2.35 -32.02
N THR A 232 21.06 1.93 -31.43
CA THR A 232 19.80 1.72 -32.16
C THR A 232 18.84 2.90 -32.09
N GLY A 233 19.00 3.78 -31.11
CA GLY A 233 18.03 4.83 -30.81
C GLY A 233 16.79 4.36 -30.06
N SER A 234 16.67 3.07 -29.71
CA SER A 234 15.55 2.54 -28.92
C SER A 234 15.52 3.15 -27.51
N GLU A 235 14.35 3.27 -26.92
CA GLU A 235 14.16 3.79 -25.57
C GLU A 235 13.36 2.78 -24.73
N PRO A 236 13.44 2.85 -23.39
CA PRO A 236 12.40 2.27 -22.56
C PRO A 236 11.05 2.92 -22.89
N GLU A 237 10.02 2.09 -23.03
CA GLU A 237 8.69 2.50 -23.47
C GLU A 237 7.66 1.75 -22.63
N ILE A 238 6.53 2.38 -22.34
CA ILE A 238 5.40 1.78 -21.62
C ILE A 238 4.18 1.91 -22.52
N HIS A 239 3.54 0.78 -22.79
CA HIS A 239 2.30 0.71 -23.58
C HIS A 239 1.27 -0.09 -22.79
N ARG A 240 0.19 0.58 -22.37
CA ARG A 240 -0.80 0.04 -21.45
C ARG A 240 -2.20 0.21 -21.98
N THR A 241 -3.02 -0.81 -21.77
CA THR A 241 -4.46 -0.73 -22.00
C THR A 241 -5.17 -1.48 -20.89
N GLY A 242 -6.24 -0.91 -20.35
CA GLY A 242 -7.00 -1.49 -19.24
C GLY A 242 -8.50 -1.27 -19.40
N LEU A 243 -9.28 -2.25 -18.94
CA LEU A 243 -10.73 -2.17 -18.83
C LEU A 243 -11.15 -2.81 -17.50
N ALA A 244 -11.99 -2.13 -16.75
CA ALA A 244 -12.64 -2.65 -15.57
C ALA A 244 -14.15 -2.39 -15.64
N VAL A 245 -14.94 -3.40 -15.33
CA VAL A 245 -16.39 -3.34 -15.29
C VAL A 245 -16.86 -3.85 -13.94
N SER A 246 -17.71 -3.09 -13.28
CA SER A 246 -18.26 -3.42 -11.97
C SER A 246 -19.78 -3.27 -12.00
N LEU A 247 -20.49 -4.32 -11.60
CA LEU A 247 -21.94 -4.35 -11.45
C LEU A 247 -22.29 -4.48 -9.97
N GLY A 248 -23.00 -3.49 -9.43
CA GLY A 248 -23.55 -3.50 -8.08
C GLY A 248 -25.02 -3.89 -8.13
N LEU A 249 -25.42 -4.85 -7.30
CA LEU A 249 -26.78 -5.37 -7.19
C LEU A 249 -27.25 -5.29 -5.74
N ASN A 250 -28.55 -5.08 -5.56
CA ASN A 250 -29.18 -4.89 -4.25
C ASN A 250 -28.48 -3.80 -3.42
N LEU A 251 -27.96 -2.77 -4.07
CA LEU A 251 -27.35 -1.62 -3.41
C LEU A 251 -28.36 -1.00 -2.45
N ASN A 252 -27.87 -0.43 -1.34
CA ASN A 252 -28.70 0.18 -0.29
C ASN A 252 -29.64 -0.80 0.44
N THR A 253 -29.40 -2.12 0.33
CA THR A 253 -30.10 -3.14 1.12
C THR A 253 -29.15 -3.81 2.12
N ASP A 254 -29.70 -4.67 2.97
CA ASP A 254 -28.90 -5.49 3.89
C ASP A 254 -28.10 -6.60 3.18
N ASN A 255 -28.42 -6.95 1.93
CA ASN A 255 -27.75 -8.03 1.20
C ASN A 255 -27.28 -7.55 -0.18
N GLN A 256 -26.05 -7.07 -0.23
CA GLN A 256 -25.46 -6.40 -1.40
C GLN A 256 -24.50 -7.33 -2.14
N PHE A 257 -24.44 -7.16 -3.46
CA PHE A 257 -23.51 -7.92 -4.30
C PHE A 257 -22.74 -7.01 -5.26
N TRP A 258 -21.49 -7.35 -5.50
CA TRP A 258 -20.66 -6.74 -6.55
C TRP A 258 -20.05 -7.82 -7.42
N LEU A 259 -20.23 -7.71 -8.73
CA LEU A 259 -19.51 -8.51 -9.71
C LEU A 259 -18.52 -7.59 -10.44
N ASN A 260 -17.24 -7.81 -10.22
CA ASN A 260 -16.15 -7.00 -10.74
C ASN A 260 -15.32 -7.81 -11.72
N HIS A 261 -14.98 -7.23 -12.87
CA HIS A 261 -14.03 -7.78 -13.82
C HIS A 261 -13.00 -6.71 -14.18
N TYR A 262 -11.72 -7.06 -14.14
CA TYR A 262 -10.59 -6.22 -14.50
C TYR A 262 -9.72 -6.95 -15.51
N THR A 263 -9.35 -6.28 -16.59
CA THR A 263 -8.34 -6.75 -17.54
C THR A 263 -7.36 -5.65 -17.86
N ALA A 264 -6.08 -6.00 -17.98
CA ALA A 264 -5.04 -5.07 -18.39
C ALA A 264 -3.97 -5.78 -19.23
N TYR A 265 -3.48 -5.05 -20.24
CA TYR A 265 -2.45 -5.47 -21.17
C TYR A 265 -1.29 -4.50 -21.09
N GLY A 266 -0.08 -5.06 -21.05
CA GLY A 266 1.18 -4.35 -21.03
C GLY A 266 2.07 -4.83 -22.17
N ARG A 267 2.67 -3.92 -22.92
CA ARG A 267 3.61 -4.22 -24.03
C ARG A 267 4.79 -3.26 -23.92
N ASP A 268 5.57 -3.38 -22.86
CA ASP A 268 6.60 -2.38 -22.56
C ASP A 268 7.96 -2.78 -23.13
N ASN A 269 8.88 -1.82 -23.12
CA ASN A 269 10.30 -2.05 -23.29
C ASN A 269 11.04 -1.77 -21.95
N PRO A 270 11.51 -2.80 -21.22
CA PRO A 270 11.94 -2.68 -19.82
C PRO A 270 13.38 -2.18 -19.63
N ASP A 271 13.64 -1.43 -18.54
CA ASP A 271 14.96 -0.85 -18.23
C ASP A 271 15.63 -1.41 -16.96
N TYR A 272 16.92 -1.78 -17.06
CA TYR A 272 17.76 -2.25 -15.94
C TYR A 272 18.73 -1.18 -15.44
N GLY A 273 18.77 0.01 -16.04
CA GLY A 273 19.59 1.09 -15.52
C GLY A 273 21.06 1.01 -15.90
N ASN A 274 21.94 1.32 -14.95
CA ASN A 274 23.38 1.39 -15.12
C ASN A 274 24.12 0.58 -14.05
N SER A 275 25.25 0.00 -14.45
CA SER A 275 26.16 -0.69 -13.52
C SER A 275 26.78 0.26 -12.51
N PHE A 276 27.06 -0.27 -11.31
CA PHE A 276 27.94 0.41 -10.37
C PHE A 276 29.41 0.28 -10.79
N ASP A 277 30.18 1.36 -10.66
CA ASP A 277 31.62 1.32 -10.85
C ASP A 277 32.35 0.86 -9.57
N ALA A 278 33.29 -0.07 -9.71
CA ALA A 278 33.98 -0.66 -8.57
C ALA A 278 34.94 0.32 -7.86
N ALA A 279 35.48 1.31 -8.59
CA ALA A 279 36.44 2.27 -8.05
C ALA A 279 35.76 3.37 -7.23
N THR A 280 34.59 3.83 -7.67
CA THR A 280 33.81 4.90 -7.01
C THR A 280 32.66 4.38 -6.15
N ARG A 281 32.24 3.13 -6.37
CA ARG A 281 31.06 2.49 -5.78
C ARG A 281 29.74 3.22 -6.12
N LYS A 282 29.72 4.00 -7.20
CA LYS A 282 28.57 4.78 -7.66
C LYS A 282 28.09 4.31 -9.04
N PRO A 283 26.79 4.45 -9.35
CA PRO A 283 26.25 4.06 -10.66
C PRO A 283 26.46 5.16 -11.70
N GLY A 284 26.61 4.76 -12.97
CA GLY A 284 26.65 5.68 -14.12
C GLY A 284 27.92 6.52 -14.26
N GLU A 285 29.03 6.10 -13.64
CA GLU A 285 30.32 6.82 -13.69
C GLU A 285 31.13 6.48 -14.94
N ARG A 286 31.07 5.22 -15.41
CA ARG A 286 31.81 4.77 -16.61
C ARG A 286 31.05 4.98 -17.91
N LEU A 287 29.72 4.81 -17.86
CA LEU A 287 28.82 5.03 -18.98
C LEU A 287 27.72 6.00 -18.53
N PRO A 288 27.31 6.95 -19.38
CA PRO A 288 26.31 7.94 -19.02
C PRO A 288 25.01 7.32 -18.49
N ALA A 289 24.38 8.00 -17.53
CA ALA A 289 23.06 7.60 -17.04
C ALA A 289 21.95 7.72 -18.09
N SER A 290 22.21 8.26 -19.28
CA SER A 290 21.28 8.22 -20.43
C SER A 290 21.36 6.91 -21.22
N THR A 291 22.39 6.08 -21.03
CA THR A 291 22.58 4.84 -21.77
C THR A 291 21.53 3.80 -21.38
N TYR A 292 20.71 3.41 -22.35
CA TYR A 292 19.79 2.28 -22.25
C TYR A 292 20.37 1.05 -22.95
N PHE A 293 20.30 -0.11 -22.29
CA PHE A 293 20.93 -1.35 -22.77
C PHE A 293 20.00 -2.29 -23.55
N GLY A 294 18.67 -2.10 -23.46
CA GLY A 294 17.73 -2.82 -24.32
C GLY A 294 17.73 -2.26 -25.75
N ASN A 295 16.98 -2.88 -26.62
CA ASN A 295 16.84 -2.49 -28.02
C ASN A 295 15.36 -2.56 -28.45
N ASP A 296 15.09 -2.56 -29.75
CA ASP A 296 13.75 -2.66 -30.34
C ASP A 296 13.15 -4.08 -30.28
N LYS A 297 13.91 -5.06 -29.75
CA LYS A 297 13.47 -6.45 -29.63
C LYS A 297 13.23 -6.88 -28.18
N THR A 298 13.73 -6.14 -27.20
CA THR A 298 13.41 -6.40 -25.78
C THR A 298 11.95 -6.06 -25.49
N PHE A 299 11.35 -6.75 -24.52
CA PHE A 299 9.93 -6.58 -24.20
C PHE A 299 9.58 -7.00 -22.77
N ASP A 300 8.50 -6.44 -22.25
CA ASP A 300 7.81 -6.85 -21.02
C ASP A 300 6.31 -6.89 -21.31
N ASP A 301 5.88 -8.05 -21.81
CA ASP A 301 4.51 -8.31 -22.19
C ASP A 301 3.77 -8.93 -21.02
N SER A 302 2.66 -8.33 -20.60
CA SER A 302 1.82 -8.86 -19.53
C SER A 302 0.33 -8.82 -19.88
N ASP A 303 -0.38 -9.90 -19.59
CA ASP A 303 -1.84 -10.00 -19.72
C ASP A 303 -2.40 -10.37 -18.35
N THR A 304 -3.25 -9.51 -17.79
CA THR A 304 -3.87 -9.68 -16.46
C THR A 304 -5.37 -9.72 -16.60
N SER A 305 -6.02 -10.72 -15.99
CA SER A 305 -7.48 -10.84 -15.95
C SER A 305 -7.93 -11.27 -14.56
N ILE A 306 -8.83 -10.51 -13.94
CA ILE A 306 -9.29 -10.72 -12.56
C ILE A 306 -10.81 -10.59 -12.53
N THR A 307 -11.50 -11.60 -12.02
CA THR A 307 -12.95 -11.57 -11.78
C THR A 307 -13.24 -11.81 -10.32
N THR A 308 -14.02 -10.94 -9.69
CA THR A 308 -14.37 -11.01 -8.26
C THR A 308 -15.86 -10.90 -8.06
N LEU A 309 -16.45 -11.84 -7.33
CA LEU A 309 -17.79 -11.74 -6.76
C LEU A 309 -17.66 -11.40 -5.27
N VAL A 310 -18.32 -10.34 -4.83
CA VAL A 310 -18.40 -9.94 -3.43
C VAL A 310 -19.85 -9.97 -2.98
N ASN A 311 -20.11 -10.53 -1.80
CA ASN A 311 -21.38 -10.41 -1.10
C ASN A 311 -21.14 -9.76 0.28
N GLU A 312 -21.92 -8.74 0.61
CA GLU A 312 -22.01 -8.19 1.96
C GLU A 312 -23.43 -8.36 2.47
N TYR A 313 -23.59 -9.17 3.51
CA TYR A 313 -24.86 -9.44 4.17
C TYR A 313 -24.84 -8.94 5.61
N ARG A 314 -25.57 -7.86 5.86
CA ARG A 314 -25.88 -7.32 7.18
C ARG A 314 -26.99 -8.17 7.80
N ILE A 315 -26.61 -9.07 8.70
CA ILE A 315 -27.54 -9.96 9.40
C ILE A 315 -28.32 -9.17 10.46
N THR A 316 -27.63 -8.27 11.15
CA THR A 316 -28.18 -7.33 12.14
C THR A 316 -27.39 -6.01 12.06
N PRO A 317 -27.84 -4.91 12.68
CA PRO A 317 -27.06 -3.67 12.71
C PRO A 317 -25.64 -3.82 13.26
N SER A 318 -25.41 -4.80 14.14
CA SER A 318 -24.11 -5.07 14.73
C SER A 318 -23.37 -6.25 14.10
N THR A 319 -23.98 -7.01 13.19
CA THR A 319 -23.40 -8.26 12.63
C THR A 319 -23.45 -8.26 11.10
N GLN A 320 -22.28 -8.42 10.47
CA GLN A 320 -22.12 -8.46 9.03
C GLN A 320 -21.25 -9.64 8.61
N LEU A 321 -21.74 -10.40 7.62
CA LEU A 321 -20.99 -11.41 6.89
C LEU A 321 -20.54 -10.83 5.55
N ARG A 322 -19.28 -11.00 5.19
CA ARG A 322 -18.72 -10.58 3.91
C ARG A 322 -18.00 -11.73 3.25
N THR A 323 -18.42 -12.12 2.05
CA THR A 323 -17.80 -13.22 1.30
C THR A 323 -17.28 -12.73 -0.04
N GLN A 324 -16.08 -13.14 -0.41
CA GLN A 324 -15.44 -12.84 -1.68
C GLN A 324 -14.99 -14.12 -2.37
N LEU A 325 -15.29 -14.24 -3.66
CA LEU A 325 -14.73 -15.25 -4.55
C LEU A 325 -13.98 -14.55 -5.67
N ARG A 326 -12.69 -14.83 -5.83
CA ARG A 326 -11.86 -14.26 -6.90
C ARG A 326 -11.23 -15.36 -7.74
N SER A 327 -11.26 -15.20 -9.05
CA SER A 327 -10.45 -15.94 -10.01
C SER A 327 -9.54 -14.96 -10.75
N ALA A 328 -8.25 -15.24 -10.82
CA ALA A 328 -7.30 -14.38 -11.52
C ALA A 328 -6.31 -15.20 -12.36
N ASP A 329 -6.00 -14.70 -13.55
CA ASP A 329 -5.05 -15.23 -14.52
C ASP A 329 -4.06 -14.13 -14.88
N TYR A 330 -2.77 -14.44 -14.76
CA TYR A 330 -1.67 -13.52 -15.00
C TYR A 330 -0.65 -14.21 -15.91
N LYS A 331 -0.46 -13.67 -17.11
CA LYS A 331 0.56 -14.14 -18.04
C LYS A 331 1.58 -13.06 -18.25
N ARG A 332 2.84 -13.46 -18.35
CA ARG A 332 3.92 -12.55 -18.65
C ARG A 332 4.99 -13.21 -19.50
N SER A 333 5.46 -12.49 -20.50
CA SER A 333 6.65 -12.83 -21.25
C SER A 333 7.60 -11.65 -21.25
N TYR A 334 8.87 -11.91 -20.98
CA TYR A 334 9.79 -10.85 -20.65
C TYR A 334 11.17 -11.16 -21.20
N TRP A 335 11.77 -10.17 -21.88
CA TRP A 335 13.18 -10.16 -22.20
C TRP A 335 13.76 -8.76 -21.98
N ALA A 336 14.79 -8.69 -21.13
CA ALA A 336 15.54 -7.47 -20.89
C ALA A 336 17.06 -7.70 -20.90
N LYS A 337 17.79 -6.59 -20.99
CA LYS A 337 19.25 -6.54 -20.99
C LYS A 337 19.76 -5.94 -19.68
N THR A 338 20.60 -6.70 -18.96
CA THR A 338 21.34 -6.12 -17.83
C THR A 338 22.38 -5.12 -18.33
N PRO A 339 22.71 -4.07 -17.57
CA PRO A 339 23.75 -3.14 -18.00
C PRO A 339 25.12 -3.81 -18.02
N ASN A 340 25.99 -3.31 -18.90
CA ASN A 340 27.41 -3.59 -18.87
C ASN A 340 28.16 -2.46 -18.16
N LEU A 341 29.35 -2.75 -17.62
CA LEU A 341 30.12 -1.78 -16.86
C LEU A 341 30.84 -0.75 -17.76
N SER A 342 31.31 -1.17 -18.93
CA SER A 342 32.23 -0.35 -19.75
C SER A 342 31.97 -0.40 -21.25
N THR A 343 31.26 -1.42 -21.72
CA THR A 343 30.95 -1.60 -23.14
C THR A 343 29.59 -1.01 -23.43
N LEU A 344 29.51 -0.14 -24.43
CA LEU A 344 28.23 0.38 -24.93
C LEU A 344 27.38 -0.74 -25.54
N PRO A 345 26.04 -0.66 -25.47
CA PRO A 345 25.16 -1.63 -26.11
C PRO A 345 25.36 -1.62 -27.63
N ASP A 346 25.30 -2.79 -28.25
CA ASP A 346 25.35 -2.95 -29.70
C ASP A 346 23.93 -3.03 -30.30
N ALA A 347 23.84 -3.04 -31.64
CA ALA A 347 22.56 -3.09 -32.33
C ALA A 347 21.84 -4.44 -32.19
N VAL A 348 22.60 -5.52 -31.93
CA VAL A 348 22.09 -6.89 -31.98
C VAL A 348 21.75 -7.45 -30.59
N GLY A 349 21.93 -6.66 -29.53
CA GLY A 349 21.70 -7.07 -28.14
C GLY A 349 22.77 -8.05 -27.62
N GLY A 350 23.98 -8.03 -28.14
CA GLY A 350 25.10 -8.89 -27.72
C GLY A 350 25.80 -8.45 -26.43
N VAL A 351 25.69 -7.18 -26.06
CA VAL A 351 26.29 -6.61 -24.84
C VAL A 351 25.30 -6.63 -23.67
N GLY A 352 25.78 -7.06 -22.49
CA GLY A 352 24.95 -7.22 -21.29
C GLY A 352 24.32 -8.61 -21.18
N GLY A 353 23.85 -8.98 -19.99
CA GLY A 353 23.20 -10.26 -19.74
C GLY A 353 21.78 -10.31 -20.32
N ASN A 354 21.35 -11.47 -20.80
CA ASN A 354 19.97 -11.71 -21.21
C ASN A 354 19.16 -12.24 -20.03
N VAL A 355 18.08 -11.54 -19.68
CA VAL A 355 17.11 -11.99 -18.70
C VAL A 355 15.81 -12.25 -19.44
N ALA A 356 15.54 -13.51 -19.79
CA ALA A 356 14.46 -13.88 -20.71
C ALA A 356 13.63 -15.05 -20.17
N ARG A 357 12.33 -14.84 -19.95
CA ARG A 357 11.43 -15.90 -19.44
C ARG A 357 9.95 -15.65 -19.67
N LEU A 358 9.20 -16.71 -19.46
CA LEU A 358 7.75 -16.78 -19.47
C LEU A 358 7.26 -17.15 -18.07
N LEU A 359 6.17 -16.51 -17.64
CA LEU A 359 5.43 -16.84 -16.43
C LEU A 359 3.93 -16.95 -16.76
N ASP A 360 3.28 -17.95 -16.18
CA ASP A 360 1.82 -18.07 -16.08
C ASP A 360 1.51 -18.27 -14.59
N TYR A 361 0.56 -17.51 -14.05
CA TYR A 361 0.15 -17.60 -12.67
C TYR A 361 -1.36 -17.47 -12.56
N ARG A 362 -1.99 -18.41 -11.89
CA ARG A 362 -3.44 -18.47 -11.68
C ARG A 362 -3.76 -18.61 -10.22
N THR A 363 -4.81 -17.91 -9.79
CA THR A 363 -5.31 -18.02 -8.42
C THR A 363 -6.83 -18.16 -8.39
N ILE A 364 -7.31 -18.95 -7.45
CA ILE A 364 -8.71 -18.95 -7.03
C ILE A 364 -8.72 -18.73 -5.52
N THR A 365 -9.42 -17.70 -5.06
CA THR A 365 -9.53 -17.35 -3.64
C THR A 365 -10.99 -17.31 -3.22
N LEU A 366 -11.32 -17.96 -2.11
CA LEU A 366 -12.56 -17.78 -1.37
C LEU A 366 -12.22 -17.24 0.02
N GLN A 367 -12.77 -16.09 0.39
CA GLN A 367 -12.61 -15.51 1.72
C GLN A 367 -13.98 -15.16 2.29
N SER A 368 -14.27 -15.53 3.54
CA SER A 368 -15.51 -15.18 4.23
C SER A 368 -15.21 -14.67 5.63
N ASP A 369 -15.65 -13.46 5.91
CA ASP A 369 -15.36 -12.71 7.14
C ASP A 369 -16.69 -12.37 7.84
N LEU A 370 -16.84 -12.80 9.09
CA LEU A 370 -17.93 -12.42 9.98
C LEU A 370 -17.41 -11.38 10.98
N SER A 371 -18.11 -10.26 11.07
CA SER A 371 -17.86 -9.23 12.07
C SER A 371 -19.10 -9.04 12.94
N THR A 372 -18.93 -8.91 14.25
CA THR A 372 -20.02 -8.69 15.19
C THR A 372 -19.62 -7.80 16.36
N LYS A 373 -20.56 -7.00 16.86
CA LYS A 373 -20.42 -6.20 18.08
C LYS A 373 -21.45 -6.63 19.11
N PHE A 374 -21.02 -6.86 20.35
CA PHE A 374 -21.89 -7.24 21.47
C PHE A 374 -21.29 -6.81 22.81
N GLU A 375 -22.11 -6.84 23.87
CA GLU A 375 -21.66 -6.64 25.24
C GLU A 375 -21.61 -7.97 25.98
N LEU A 376 -20.52 -8.23 26.69
CA LEU A 376 -20.36 -9.41 27.54
C LEU A 376 -19.60 -9.01 28.81
N ALA A 377 -20.11 -9.44 29.97
CA ALA A 377 -19.52 -9.12 31.27
C ALA A 377 -19.26 -7.61 31.52
N GLY A 378 -20.10 -6.73 30.96
CA GLY A 378 -19.96 -5.27 31.07
C GLY A 378 -18.88 -4.67 30.16
N MET A 379 -18.30 -5.46 29.26
CA MET A 379 -17.29 -5.03 28.28
C MET A 379 -17.90 -5.04 26.87
N LYS A 380 -17.45 -4.13 26.00
CA LYS A 380 -17.89 -4.11 24.60
C LYS A 380 -16.90 -4.88 23.74
N HIS A 381 -17.37 -5.87 23.01
CA HIS A 381 -16.57 -6.72 22.14
C HIS A 381 -16.81 -6.35 20.68
N GLU A 382 -15.73 -6.27 19.91
CA GLU A 382 -15.74 -6.12 18.45
C GLU A 382 -14.98 -7.31 17.86
N VAL A 383 -15.73 -8.38 17.56
CA VAL A 383 -15.16 -9.65 17.09
C VAL A 383 -15.17 -9.72 15.57
N ILE A 384 -14.06 -10.19 15.02
CA ILE A 384 -13.91 -10.55 13.61
C ILE A 384 -13.42 -11.99 13.55
N THR A 385 -14.06 -12.83 12.76
CA THR A 385 -13.58 -14.18 12.46
C THR A 385 -13.74 -14.45 10.98
N GLY A 386 -12.83 -15.24 10.40
CA GLY A 386 -12.95 -15.58 9.00
C GLY A 386 -12.26 -16.86 8.61
N LEU A 387 -12.58 -17.29 7.40
CA LEU A 387 -12.01 -18.43 6.69
C LEU A 387 -11.48 -17.95 5.34
N GLU A 388 -10.37 -18.53 4.91
CA GLU A 388 -9.76 -18.26 3.63
C GLU A 388 -9.30 -19.57 2.99
N TRP A 389 -9.59 -19.74 1.70
CA TRP A 389 -9.00 -20.77 0.86
C TRP A 389 -8.40 -20.09 -0.36
N LEU A 390 -7.14 -20.41 -0.65
CA LEU A 390 -6.40 -19.91 -1.80
C LEU A 390 -5.75 -21.09 -2.51
N ARG A 391 -6.10 -21.26 -3.79
CA ARG A 391 -5.41 -22.16 -4.71
C ARG A 391 -4.52 -21.37 -5.64
N GLU A 392 -3.27 -21.78 -5.75
CA GLU A 392 -2.25 -21.16 -6.61
C GLU A 392 -1.73 -22.19 -7.61
N ASP A 393 -1.60 -21.78 -8.87
CA ASP A 393 -0.91 -22.52 -9.93
C ASP A 393 0.05 -21.57 -10.61
N SER A 394 1.35 -21.80 -10.47
CA SER A 394 2.40 -21.00 -11.08
C SER A 394 3.29 -21.86 -11.95
N TYR A 395 3.56 -21.35 -13.15
CA TYR A 395 4.41 -21.96 -14.14
C TYR A 395 5.43 -20.95 -14.65
N ARG A 396 6.69 -21.36 -14.74
CA ARG A 396 7.78 -20.52 -15.23
C ARG A 396 8.73 -21.33 -16.10
N LYS A 397 9.14 -20.76 -17.23
CA LYS A 397 10.13 -21.35 -18.12
C LYS A 397 10.95 -20.30 -18.84
N ALA A 398 12.16 -20.65 -19.28
CA ALA A 398 12.96 -19.79 -20.14
C ALA A 398 12.30 -19.61 -21.51
N LEU A 399 12.56 -18.47 -22.16
CA LEU A 399 12.16 -18.25 -23.55
C LEU A 399 13.13 -18.91 -24.53
N GLN A 400 12.63 -19.32 -25.68
CA GLN A 400 13.45 -19.81 -26.78
C GLN A 400 14.26 -18.66 -27.37
N ASN A 401 15.58 -18.82 -27.46
CA ASN A 401 16.42 -17.97 -28.29
C ASN A 401 16.46 -18.58 -29.70
N TYR A 402 15.90 -17.88 -30.70
CA TYR A 402 15.97 -18.26 -32.11
C TYR A 402 17.23 -17.73 -32.81
N GLY A 403 17.99 -16.87 -32.14
CA GLY A 403 19.25 -16.32 -32.60
C GLY A 403 20.47 -17.03 -32.01
N THR A 404 21.50 -16.26 -31.70
CA THR A 404 22.73 -16.73 -31.05
C THR A 404 22.91 -16.06 -29.68
N ASN A 405 23.91 -16.45 -28.91
CA ASN A 405 24.22 -15.76 -27.65
C ASN A 405 24.69 -14.31 -27.87
N THR A 406 25.36 -14.04 -29.00
CA THR A 406 25.90 -12.71 -29.36
C THR A 406 24.91 -11.87 -30.18
N ALA A 407 23.87 -12.49 -30.73
CA ALA A 407 22.77 -11.83 -31.42
C ALA A 407 21.45 -12.55 -31.07
N PRO A 408 20.95 -12.39 -29.82
CA PRO A 408 19.75 -13.07 -29.36
C PRO A 408 18.48 -12.62 -30.12
N ASP A 409 17.55 -13.56 -30.28
CA ASP A 409 16.20 -13.34 -30.83
C ASP A 409 15.19 -14.10 -29.97
N TYR A 410 14.72 -13.46 -28.89
CA TYR A 410 13.61 -13.99 -28.09
C TYR A 410 12.29 -13.43 -28.61
N ARG A 411 11.23 -14.21 -28.51
CA ARG A 411 9.89 -13.82 -28.95
C ARG A 411 8.88 -13.99 -27.81
N PRO A 412 7.91 -13.07 -27.66
CA PRO A 412 6.92 -13.18 -26.62
C PRO A 412 6.19 -14.52 -26.66
N TYR A 413 6.02 -15.10 -25.47
CA TYR A 413 5.27 -16.34 -25.24
C TYR A 413 5.79 -17.58 -25.99
N GLN A 414 7.02 -17.55 -26.51
CA GLN A 414 7.68 -18.70 -27.14
C GLN A 414 8.62 -19.39 -26.15
N GLU A 415 8.16 -20.47 -25.56
CA GLU A 415 8.94 -21.25 -24.59
C GLU A 415 10.15 -21.94 -25.23
N ALA A 416 11.23 -22.07 -24.45
CA ALA A 416 12.38 -22.88 -24.83
C ALA A 416 11.99 -24.35 -25.12
N ALA A 417 12.52 -24.91 -26.20
CA ALA A 417 12.32 -26.31 -26.57
C ALA A 417 13.01 -27.29 -25.61
N THR A 418 14.02 -26.81 -24.89
CA THR A 418 14.81 -27.58 -23.91
C THR A 418 14.83 -26.85 -22.56
N GLY A 419 15.20 -27.56 -21.50
CA GLY A 419 15.18 -27.05 -20.13
C GLY A 419 13.89 -27.36 -19.38
N THR A 420 14.01 -27.57 -18.07
CA THR A 420 12.89 -27.97 -17.21
C THR A 420 12.09 -26.73 -16.77
N ALA A 421 10.77 -26.77 -16.93
CA ALA A 421 9.90 -25.77 -16.33
C ALA A 421 9.96 -25.83 -14.80
N SER A 422 9.81 -24.69 -14.13
CA SER A 422 9.48 -24.65 -12.71
C SER A 422 7.97 -24.52 -12.60
N ALA A 423 7.29 -25.50 -12.01
CA ALA A 423 5.88 -25.39 -11.69
C ALA A 423 5.68 -25.46 -10.17
N PHE A 424 4.65 -24.77 -9.69
CA PHE A 424 4.23 -24.72 -8.30
C PHE A 424 2.72 -24.77 -8.24
N THR A 425 2.18 -25.75 -7.53
CA THR A 425 0.76 -25.82 -7.22
C THR A 425 0.60 -25.83 -5.71
N SER A 426 -0.36 -25.06 -5.19
CA SER A 426 -0.65 -25.11 -3.76
C SER A 426 -2.11 -24.88 -3.42
N ASP A 427 -2.54 -25.50 -2.33
CA ASP A 427 -3.79 -25.23 -1.64
C ASP A 427 -3.45 -24.70 -0.24
N SER A 428 -3.88 -23.48 0.04
CA SER A 428 -3.73 -22.81 1.33
C SER A 428 -5.09 -22.63 1.98
N TYR A 429 -5.17 -22.96 3.27
CA TYR A 429 -6.35 -22.79 4.11
C TYR A 429 -5.98 -21.96 5.32
N ALA A 430 -6.83 -21.01 5.68
CA ALA A 430 -6.68 -20.28 6.91
C ALA A 430 -7.99 -20.08 7.64
N TYR A 431 -7.88 -20.00 8.95
CA TYR A 431 -8.94 -19.54 9.83
C TYR A 431 -8.36 -18.59 10.86
N TYR A 432 -9.14 -17.59 11.22
CA TYR A 432 -8.68 -16.57 12.13
C TYR A 432 -9.81 -16.00 12.98
N VAL A 433 -9.42 -15.47 14.13
CA VAL A 433 -10.29 -14.74 15.04
C VAL A 433 -9.52 -13.59 15.68
N GLN A 434 -10.16 -12.44 15.78
CA GLN A 434 -9.68 -11.27 16.50
C GLN A 434 -10.83 -10.72 17.33
N ASP A 435 -10.55 -10.32 18.56
CA ASP A 435 -11.48 -9.58 19.40
C ASP A 435 -10.81 -8.28 19.87
N THR A 436 -11.52 -7.18 19.74
CA THR A 436 -11.17 -5.90 20.34
C THR A 436 -12.17 -5.60 21.44
N VAL A 437 -11.69 -5.61 22.68
CA VAL A 437 -12.51 -5.48 23.89
C VAL A 437 -12.31 -4.12 24.52
N GLU A 438 -13.35 -3.29 24.58
CA GLU A 438 -13.41 -2.13 25.48
C GLU A 438 -13.68 -2.62 26.91
N PHE A 439 -12.61 -2.85 27.68
CA PHE A 439 -12.68 -3.48 29.01
C PHE A 439 -12.90 -2.48 30.15
N ILE A 440 -12.56 -1.21 29.92
CA ILE A 440 -12.97 -0.04 30.70
C ILE A 440 -13.18 1.11 29.71
N PRO A 441 -13.99 2.14 30.05
CA PRO A 441 -14.24 3.25 29.13
C PRO A 441 -12.94 3.80 28.54
N LYS A 442 -12.90 3.92 27.21
CA LYS A 442 -11.77 4.47 26.44
C LYS A 442 -10.53 3.57 26.31
N TRP A 443 -10.49 2.42 26.97
CA TRP A 443 -9.38 1.47 26.82
C TRP A 443 -9.84 0.22 26.09
N LYS A 444 -9.19 -0.05 24.95
CA LYS A 444 -9.47 -1.23 24.13
C LYS A 444 -8.26 -2.16 24.11
N ALA A 445 -8.46 -3.45 24.30
CA ALA A 445 -7.45 -4.47 24.10
C ALA A 445 -7.81 -5.32 22.88
N THR A 446 -6.91 -5.40 21.90
CA THR A 446 -7.08 -6.25 20.73
C THR A 446 -6.22 -7.49 20.86
N LEU A 447 -6.79 -8.66 20.64
CA LEU A 447 -6.07 -9.93 20.54
C LEU A 447 -6.58 -10.70 19.32
N GLY A 448 -5.68 -11.26 18.53
CA GLY A 448 -6.07 -12.13 17.44
C GLY A 448 -5.03 -13.19 17.10
N VAL A 449 -5.54 -14.26 16.52
CA VAL A 449 -4.77 -15.42 16.10
C VAL A 449 -5.28 -15.88 14.74
N ARG A 450 -4.35 -16.26 13.88
CA ARG A 450 -4.61 -16.90 12.61
C ARG A 450 -3.78 -18.17 12.50
N ARG A 451 -4.40 -19.23 11.99
CA ARG A 451 -3.71 -20.44 11.55
C ARG A 451 -3.73 -20.46 10.04
N ASP A 452 -2.56 -20.57 9.43
CA ASP A 452 -2.41 -20.87 8.01
C ASP A 452 -1.90 -22.30 7.86
N GLN A 453 -2.46 -23.05 6.92
CA GLN A 453 -1.98 -24.36 6.49
C GLN A 453 -1.83 -24.34 4.97
N MET A 454 -0.76 -24.91 4.45
CA MET A 454 -0.57 -25.01 3.01
C MET A 454 0.06 -26.34 2.66
N ASP A 455 -0.49 -26.94 1.61
CA ASP A 455 0.06 -28.10 0.92
C ASP A 455 0.52 -27.63 -0.46
N ALA A 456 1.79 -27.82 -0.76
CA ALA A 456 2.40 -27.32 -1.98
C ALA A 456 3.30 -28.36 -2.64
N GLU A 457 3.20 -28.43 -3.96
CA GLU A 457 4.01 -29.30 -4.80
C GLU A 457 4.81 -28.46 -5.78
N TYR A 458 6.12 -28.69 -5.82
CA TYR A 458 7.01 -28.12 -6.83
C TYR A 458 7.37 -29.17 -7.85
N SER A 459 7.23 -28.83 -9.14
CA SER A 459 7.85 -29.58 -10.23
C SER A 459 9.13 -28.88 -10.65
N SER A 460 10.28 -29.45 -10.30
CA SER A 460 11.62 -28.95 -10.63
C SER A 460 12.63 -30.10 -10.62
N THR A 461 13.92 -29.81 -10.82
CA THR A 461 14.99 -30.83 -10.77
C THR A 461 15.05 -31.62 -9.45
N THR A 462 14.44 -31.13 -8.35
CA THR A 462 14.40 -31.79 -7.04
C THR A 462 12.98 -32.14 -6.55
N SER A 463 11.94 -31.69 -7.27
CA SER A 463 10.50 -31.85 -6.98
C SER A 463 10.08 -32.06 -5.50
N PRO A 464 10.33 -31.10 -4.59
CA PRO A 464 9.92 -31.25 -3.20
C PRO A 464 8.41 -31.08 -3.00
N LYS A 465 7.85 -31.84 -2.05
CA LYS A 465 6.53 -31.57 -1.45
C LYS A 465 6.72 -30.81 -0.15
N LEU A 466 5.96 -29.73 0.03
CA LEU A 466 6.05 -28.85 1.18
C LEU A 466 4.69 -28.78 1.86
N LYS A 467 4.63 -29.25 3.10
CA LYS A 467 3.50 -29.04 3.99
C LYS A 467 3.96 -28.19 5.15
N TYR A 468 3.27 -27.09 5.40
CA TYR A 468 3.53 -26.27 6.56
C TYR A 468 2.23 -25.81 7.22
N GLY A 469 2.33 -25.51 8.51
CA GLY A 469 1.23 -24.97 9.28
C GLY A 469 1.74 -24.04 10.37
N GLU A 470 1.40 -22.77 10.28
CA GLU A 470 1.96 -21.73 11.13
C GLU A 470 0.86 -20.90 11.79
N ASN A 471 1.16 -20.43 13.00
CA ASN A 471 0.32 -19.46 13.69
C ASN A 471 0.92 -18.07 13.54
N SER A 472 0.03 -17.10 13.36
CA SER A 472 0.33 -15.67 13.44
C SER A 472 -0.57 -15.01 14.49
N TYR A 473 -0.04 -13.99 15.14
CA TYR A 473 -0.62 -13.34 16.30
C TYR A 473 -0.56 -11.82 16.13
N ARG A 474 -1.57 -11.16 16.70
CA ARG A 474 -1.63 -9.71 16.80
C ARG A 474 -2.20 -9.34 18.17
N SER A 475 -1.57 -8.40 18.84
CA SER A 475 -2.03 -7.87 20.11
C SER A 475 -1.82 -6.36 20.16
N ALA A 476 -2.79 -5.62 20.67
CA ALA A 476 -2.63 -4.20 20.91
C ALA A 476 -3.38 -3.74 22.16
N LEU A 477 -2.88 -2.67 22.79
CA LEU A 477 -3.59 -1.92 23.81
C LEU A 477 -3.76 -0.48 23.30
N SER A 478 -5.00 -0.05 23.21
CA SER A 478 -5.41 1.25 22.70
C SER A 478 -6.08 2.08 23.79
N TYR A 479 -5.79 3.38 23.80
CA TYR A 479 -6.39 4.37 24.67
C TYR A 479 -6.92 5.53 23.83
N HIS A 480 -8.23 5.79 23.95
CA HIS A 480 -8.96 6.85 23.27
C HIS A 480 -9.45 7.92 24.27
N PRO A 481 -8.58 8.83 24.75
CA PRO A 481 -9.01 9.87 25.69
C PRO A 481 -10.20 10.70 25.18
N THR A 482 -10.24 10.94 23.87
CA THR A 482 -11.34 11.53 23.10
C THR A 482 -11.51 10.76 21.79
N ASP A 483 -12.56 11.04 21.02
CA ASP A 483 -12.77 10.42 19.69
C ASP A 483 -11.68 10.85 18.69
N ASP A 484 -11.07 12.02 18.90
CA ASP A 484 -10.01 12.58 18.05
C ASP A 484 -8.61 12.15 18.44
N THR A 485 -8.43 11.38 19.52
CA THR A 485 -7.11 11.01 20.02
C THR A 485 -7.00 9.52 20.27
N HIS A 486 -5.98 8.89 19.69
CA HIS A 486 -5.77 7.45 19.81
C HIS A 486 -4.29 7.15 20.05
N TYR A 487 -3.97 6.61 21.23
CA TYR A 487 -2.65 6.08 21.57
C TYR A 487 -2.70 4.57 21.59
N TYR A 488 -1.67 3.90 21.06
CA TYR A 488 -1.62 2.44 21.09
C TYR A 488 -0.21 1.90 21.25
N VAL A 489 -0.10 0.74 21.88
CA VAL A 489 1.06 -0.14 21.80
C VAL A 489 0.63 -1.45 21.16
N GLY A 490 1.32 -1.86 20.10
CA GLY A 490 0.98 -3.02 19.30
C GLY A 490 2.18 -3.97 19.13
N TRP A 491 1.90 -5.26 19.16
CA TRP A 491 2.83 -6.30 18.75
C TRP A 491 2.16 -7.21 17.71
N SER A 492 2.87 -7.54 16.65
CA SER A 492 2.40 -8.48 15.62
C SER A 492 3.57 -9.26 15.04
N ASP A 493 3.27 -10.48 14.59
CA ASP A 493 4.24 -11.31 13.87
C ASP A 493 3.75 -11.66 12.45
N SER A 494 4.70 -12.16 11.66
CA SER A 494 4.48 -12.62 10.31
C SER A 494 5.43 -13.75 9.99
N PHE A 495 5.05 -14.57 9.01
CA PHE A 495 5.87 -15.67 8.53
C PHE A 495 5.82 -15.74 7.00
N SER A 496 6.90 -16.22 6.40
CA SER A 496 6.93 -16.57 4.97
C SER A 496 7.56 -17.97 4.83
N PRO A 497 6.81 -18.96 4.31
CA PRO A 497 7.23 -20.36 4.28
C PRO A 497 8.39 -20.58 3.30
N THR A 498 9.14 -21.66 3.50
CA THR A 498 10.15 -22.11 2.53
C THR A 498 9.47 -22.37 1.18
N ALA A 499 10.11 -21.88 0.12
CA ALA A 499 9.54 -21.81 -1.23
C ALA A 499 8.26 -20.96 -1.39
N ASP A 500 7.98 -20.01 -0.49
CA ASP A 500 7.18 -18.84 -0.86
C ASP A 500 7.85 -18.10 -2.04
N LEU A 501 7.06 -17.39 -2.84
CA LEU A 501 7.53 -16.59 -3.96
C LEU A 501 8.26 -17.35 -5.10
N TYR A 502 8.03 -18.67 -5.21
CA TYR A 502 8.49 -19.53 -6.31
C TYR A 502 10.01 -19.81 -6.34
N GLN A 503 10.66 -19.81 -5.17
CA GLN A 503 12.10 -20.06 -5.05
C GLN A 503 12.43 -21.28 -4.20
N LEU A 504 13.09 -22.26 -4.83
CA LEU A 504 13.45 -23.52 -4.18
C LEU A 504 14.78 -23.42 -3.47
N THR A 505 14.82 -23.75 -2.17
CA THR A 505 16.05 -24.08 -1.47
C THR A 505 16.34 -25.58 -1.63
N VAL A 506 17.62 -25.94 -1.75
CA VAL A 506 18.00 -27.35 -1.95
C VAL A 506 17.93 -28.17 -0.65
N THR A 507 17.80 -27.49 0.50
CA THR A 507 17.48 -28.07 1.81
C THR A 507 16.29 -27.31 2.42
N PRO A 508 15.35 -28.00 3.11
CA PRO A 508 14.32 -27.32 3.88
C PRO A 508 14.95 -26.43 4.95
N GLN A 509 14.67 -25.12 4.88
CA GLN A 509 15.04 -24.15 5.92
C GLN A 509 13.82 -23.85 6.79
N PRO A 510 14.01 -23.35 8.03
CA PRO A 510 12.91 -22.78 8.80
C PRO A 510 12.21 -21.65 8.02
N PRO A 511 10.89 -21.43 8.21
CA PRO A 511 10.20 -20.30 7.61
C PRO A 511 10.84 -18.98 8.06
N GLU A 512 10.80 -17.98 7.19
CA GLU A 512 11.15 -16.62 7.62
C GLU A 512 10.15 -16.20 8.68
N ARG A 513 10.64 -15.64 9.79
CA ARG A 513 9.79 -15.15 10.87
C ARG A 513 10.12 -13.71 11.16
N SER A 514 9.08 -12.89 11.25
CA SER A 514 9.18 -11.46 11.50
C SER A 514 8.30 -11.06 12.67
N ALA A 515 8.75 -10.09 13.45
CA ALA A 515 7.97 -9.54 14.56
C ALA A 515 8.18 -8.02 14.64
N VAL A 516 7.11 -7.30 14.98
CA VAL A 516 7.10 -5.84 15.07
C VAL A 516 6.48 -5.43 16.40
N LEU A 517 7.18 -4.56 17.13
CA LEU A 517 6.67 -3.82 18.28
C LEU A 517 6.55 -2.35 17.87
N GLU A 518 5.39 -1.74 18.13
CA GLU A 518 5.07 -0.37 17.75
C GLU A 518 4.38 0.37 18.90
N LEU A 519 4.81 1.61 19.15
CA LEU A 519 4.10 2.57 19.99
C LEU A 519 3.70 3.74 19.10
N GLY A 520 2.42 4.04 19.03
CA GLY A 520 1.88 5.06 18.15
C GLY A 520 0.89 5.99 18.82
N ALA A 521 0.74 7.16 18.20
CA ALA A 521 -0.19 8.20 18.57
C ALA A 521 -0.82 8.77 17.30
N LYS A 522 -2.12 9.01 17.35
CA LYS A 522 -2.93 9.56 16.26
C LYS A 522 -3.80 10.68 16.80
N TRP A 523 -3.88 11.76 16.06
CA TRP A 523 -4.71 12.92 16.39
C TRP A 523 -5.50 13.34 15.18
N LEU A 524 -6.77 13.66 15.39
CA LEU A 524 -7.57 14.44 14.47
C LEU A 524 -7.60 15.88 15.00
N VAL A 525 -7.15 16.83 14.18
CA VAL A 525 -7.15 18.26 14.49
C VAL A 525 -7.89 19.02 13.39
N MET A 526 -8.14 20.32 13.60
CA MET A 526 -8.97 21.14 12.69
C MET A 526 -10.36 20.52 12.51
N ASP A 527 -11.07 20.26 13.62
CA ASP A 527 -12.42 19.67 13.63
C ASP A 527 -12.54 18.32 12.91
N GLY A 528 -11.44 17.57 12.85
CA GLY A 528 -11.38 16.27 12.18
C GLY A 528 -10.70 16.31 10.82
N ASP A 529 -10.56 17.48 10.21
CA ASP A 529 -10.14 17.60 8.81
C ASP A 529 -8.65 17.27 8.57
N LEU A 530 -7.81 17.32 9.59
CA LEU A 530 -6.38 16.99 9.51
C LEU A 530 -6.01 15.84 10.44
N ALA A 531 -5.57 14.72 9.86
CA ALA A 531 -5.04 13.59 10.60
C ALA A 531 -3.52 13.73 10.79
N LEU A 532 -3.05 13.59 12.02
CA LEU A 532 -1.63 13.51 12.39
C LEU A 532 -1.32 12.14 12.98
N ARG A 533 -0.18 11.56 12.62
CA ARG A 533 0.31 10.29 13.16
C ARG A 533 1.76 10.40 13.56
N ALA A 534 2.10 9.81 14.70
CA ALA A 534 3.47 9.52 15.10
C ALA A 534 3.60 8.05 15.51
N ALA A 535 4.70 7.40 15.14
CA ALA A 535 5.01 6.04 15.61
C ALA A 535 6.50 5.85 15.84
N VAL A 536 6.83 5.07 16.86
CA VAL A 536 8.17 4.49 17.06
C VAL A 536 8.06 2.98 17.03
N TYR A 537 8.97 2.31 16.33
CA TYR A 537 8.86 0.88 16.11
C TYR A 537 10.20 0.15 16.12
N GLN A 538 10.13 -1.16 16.37
CA GLN A 538 11.20 -2.11 16.11
C GLN A 538 10.64 -3.30 15.35
N ALA A 539 11.16 -3.54 14.15
CA ALA A 539 10.87 -4.70 13.33
C ALA A 539 12.10 -5.61 13.26
N THR A 540 11.94 -6.90 13.51
CA THR A 540 12.98 -7.92 13.40
C THR A 540 12.56 -9.00 12.42
N LYS A 541 13.48 -9.45 11.56
CA LYS A 541 13.29 -10.58 10.65
C LYS A 541 14.40 -11.60 10.86
N ASN A 542 14.02 -12.87 10.90
CA ASN A 542 14.92 -14.02 10.98
C ASN A 542 14.87 -14.80 9.66
N TRP A 543 15.99 -15.43 9.31
CA TRP A 543 16.14 -16.32 8.15
C TRP A 543 15.73 -15.66 6.82
N GLU A 544 16.16 -14.42 6.58
CA GLU A 544 15.85 -13.72 5.34
C GLU A 544 16.48 -14.40 4.13
N ARG A 545 15.67 -14.75 3.14
CA ARG A 545 16.10 -15.40 1.90
C ARG A 545 16.35 -14.40 0.78
N ASN A 546 17.17 -14.85 -0.17
CA ASN A 546 17.40 -14.16 -1.43
C ASN A 546 16.23 -14.36 -2.37
N THR A 547 15.69 -13.26 -2.91
CA THR A 547 14.56 -13.21 -3.83
C THR A 547 14.94 -13.26 -5.31
N ASP A 548 16.25 -13.31 -5.58
CA ASP A 548 16.81 -13.52 -6.91
C ASP A 548 16.49 -14.90 -7.48
N LEU A 549 15.79 -14.91 -8.61
CA LEU A 549 15.44 -16.13 -9.33
C LEU A 549 16.65 -16.80 -9.99
N GLU A 550 17.75 -16.06 -10.17
CA GLU A 550 19.02 -16.55 -10.75
C GLU A 550 20.05 -16.92 -9.66
N SER A 551 19.78 -16.61 -8.38
CA SER A 551 20.64 -17.04 -7.27
C SER A 551 20.31 -18.47 -6.86
N THR A 552 21.34 -19.24 -6.52
CA THR A 552 21.14 -20.44 -5.68
C THR A 552 20.54 -19.95 -4.35
N SER A 553 19.33 -20.43 -4.02
CA SER A 553 18.53 -19.89 -2.91
C SER A 553 19.33 -19.91 -1.61
N SER A 554 19.84 -18.72 -1.26
CA SER A 554 20.68 -18.49 -0.10
C SER A 554 19.92 -17.65 0.91
N ILE A 555 20.19 -17.91 2.19
CA ILE A 555 19.91 -16.98 3.26
C ILE A 555 20.81 -15.76 3.02
N LEU A 556 20.23 -14.58 3.05
CA LEU A 556 20.92 -13.29 2.98
C LEU A 556 21.34 -12.83 4.38
N THR A 557 20.45 -12.95 5.36
CA THR A 557 20.78 -12.66 6.76
C THR A 557 20.04 -13.63 7.68
N LYS A 558 20.72 -14.13 8.71
CA LYS A 558 20.07 -14.96 9.73
C LYS A 558 19.16 -14.13 10.62
N LYS A 559 19.57 -12.89 10.93
CA LYS A 559 18.77 -11.95 11.69
C LYS A 559 19.09 -10.51 11.33
N ARG A 560 18.06 -9.70 11.10
CA ARG A 560 18.19 -8.25 10.95
C ARG A 560 17.06 -7.50 11.64
N ARG A 561 17.31 -6.22 11.91
CA ARG A 561 16.39 -5.35 12.65
C ARG A 561 16.36 -3.96 12.05
N THR A 562 15.17 -3.40 11.89
CA THR A 562 14.95 -1.97 11.66
C THR A 562 14.29 -1.35 12.89
N ARG A 563 14.90 -0.29 13.45
CA ARG A 563 14.23 0.60 14.39
C ARG A 563 13.91 1.91 13.67
N GLY A 564 12.76 2.51 13.93
CA GLY A 564 12.45 3.77 13.28
C GLY A 564 11.45 4.64 14.00
N ILE A 565 11.39 5.88 13.53
CA ILE A 565 10.41 6.90 13.87
C ILE A 565 9.69 7.29 12.59
N GLU A 566 8.36 7.37 12.63
CA GLU A 566 7.54 7.80 11.51
C GLU A 566 6.60 8.91 11.96
N LEU A 567 6.47 9.96 11.14
CA LEU A 567 5.54 11.06 11.33
C LEU A 567 4.75 11.25 10.04
N GLU A 568 3.44 11.46 10.14
CA GLU A 568 2.58 11.74 8.98
C GLU A 568 1.53 12.81 9.29
N ALA A 569 1.15 13.54 8.25
CA ALA A 569 0.05 14.50 8.25
C ALA A 569 -0.74 14.34 6.95
N ALA A 570 -2.06 14.22 7.04
CA ALA A 570 -2.93 14.10 5.87
C ALA A 570 -4.27 14.77 6.12
N GLY A 571 -4.66 15.72 5.27
CA GLY A 571 -5.95 16.40 5.35
C GLY A 571 -5.89 17.90 5.06
N ARG A 572 -6.91 18.64 5.52
CA ARG A 572 -7.06 20.08 5.33
C ARG A 572 -6.58 20.85 6.55
N VAL A 573 -5.68 21.81 6.34
CA VAL A 573 -5.25 22.76 7.38
C VAL A 573 -6.31 23.84 7.59
N ASN A 574 -6.98 24.25 6.52
CA ASN A 574 -8.16 25.12 6.49
C ASN A 574 -8.96 24.84 5.21
N GLU A 575 -9.96 25.67 4.90
CA GLU A 575 -10.87 25.39 3.79
C GLU A 575 -10.22 25.34 2.40
N ASP A 576 -9.10 26.02 2.24
CA ASP A 576 -8.40 26.22 0.96
C ASP A 576 -7.07 25.45 0.90
N TRP A 577 -6.55 24.93 2.02
CA TRP A 577 -5.20 24.39 2.11
C TRP A 577 -5.18 22.92 2.52
N GLU A 578 -4.70 22.04 1.64
CA GLU A 578 -4.47 20.61 1.92
C GLU A 578 -2.98 20.26 2.02
N VAL A 579 -2.70 19.26 2.86
CA VAL A 579 -1.36 18.70 3.07
C VAL A 579 -1.44 17.18 3.12
N PHE A 580 -0.47 16.53 2.49
CA PHE A 580 -0.15 15.12 2.62
C PHE A 580 1.37 14.99 2.79
N ALA A 581 1.82 14.54 3.95
CA ALA A 581 3.24 14.51 4.29
C ALA A 581 3.61 13.28 5.10
N GLY A 582 4.83 12.79 4.90
CA GLY A 582 5.38 11.67 5.65
C GLY A 582 6.89 11.79 5.83
N LEU A 583 7.36 11.54 7.04
CA LEU A 583 8.78 11.40 7.39
C LEU A 583 8.99 10.01 8.00
N ALA A 584 10.06 9.33 7.59
CA ALA A 584 10.54 8.13 8.28
C ALA A 584 12.04 8.24 8.50
N LEU A 585 12.47 7.95 9.73
CA LEU A 585 13.87 7.81 10.13
C LEU A 585 14.10 6.34 10.51
N MET A 586 15.07 5.68 9.89
CA MET A 586 15.26 4.24 9.99
C MET A 586 16.71 3.87 10.29
N ASN A 587 16.90 2.96 11.25
CA ASN A 587 18.18 2.35 11.58
C ASN A 587 18.08 0.84 11.40
N ALA A 588 18.39 0.38 10.18
CA ALA A 588 18.36 -1.02 9.80
C ALA A 588 19.75 -1.64 9.92
N LYS A 589 19.88 -2.72 10.68
CA LYS A 589 21.15 -3.43 10.92
C LYS A 589 21.03 -4.94 10.72
N ILE A 590 22.06 -5.52 10.12
CA ILE A 590 22.31 -6.96 10.15
C ILE A 590 22.80 -7.31 11.56
N LEU A 591 22.09 -8.18 12.27
CA LEU A 591 22.45 -8.62 13.62
C LEU A 591 23.22 -9.94 13.58
N GLU A 592 22.80 -10.86 12.72
CA GLU A 592 23.43 -12.15 12.51
C GLU A 592 23.56 -12.41 11.00
N VAL A 593 24.77 -12.75 10.58
CA VAL A 593 25.13 -12.98 9.17
C VAL A 593 24.52 -14.28 8.64
N ALA A 594 24.46 -14.44 7.32
CA ALA A 594 23.92 -15.65 6.72
C ALA A 594 24.73 -16.92 7.06
N GLU A 595 24.01 -18.03 7.15
CA GLU A 595 24.58 -19.39 7.12
C GLU A 595 23.91 -20.12 5.95
N ASN A 596 24.71 -20.58 4.99
CA ASN A 596 24.22 -21.22 3.78
C ASN A 596 24.71 -22.66 3.69
N VAL A 597 23.87 -23.55 3.19
CA VAL A 597 24.19 -24.96 2.98
C VAL A 597 24.43 -25.18 1.49
N ASN A 598 25.62 -25.69 1.13
CA ASN A 598 25.88 -26.10 -0.23
C ASN A 598 25.04 -27.34 -0.57
N SER A 599 24.26 -27.21 -1.64
CA SER A 599 23.29 -28.23 -2.08
C SER A 599 23.89 -29.59 -2.44
N THR A 600 25.13 -29.61 -2.91
CA THR A 600 25.78 -30.80 -3.46
C THR A 600 26.66 -31.49 -2.44
N THR A 601 27.31 -30.70 -1.58
CA THR A 601 28.30 -31.20 -0.60
C THR A 601 27.77 -31.24 0.84
N GLY A 602 26.65 -30.56 1.12
CA GLY A 602 26.12 -30.38 2.48
C GLY A 602 26.95 -29.45 3.36
N ALA A 603 28.03 -28.86 2.83
CA ALA A 603 28.90 -27.98 3.58
C ALA A 603 28.18 -26.70 4.02
N ILE A 604 28.31 -26.34 5.30
CA ILE A 604 27.77 -25.08 5.84
C ILE A 604 28.84 -24.00 5.73
N THR A 605 28.50 -22.88 5.11
CA THR A 605 29.34 -21.69 5.01
C THR A 605 28.66 -20.51 5.68
N SER A 606 29.36 -19.86 6.61
CA SER A 606 28.92 -18.59 7.19
C SER A 606 29.45 -17.43 6.36
N ALA A 607 28.61 -16.43 6.13
CA ALA A 607 29.02 -15.18 5.51
C ALA A 607 30.04 -14.43 6.37
N ASN A 608 30.76 -13.48 5.78
CA ASN A 608 31.82 -12.75 6.47
C ASN A 608 31.27 -12.05 7.74
N PRO A 609 31.82 -12.29 8.94
CA PRO A 609 31.32 -11.71 10.18
C PRO A 609 31.37 -10.17 10.21
N ALA A 610 32.19 -9.55 9.36
CA ALA A 610 32.25 -8.09 9.25
C ALA A 610 30.97 -7.44 8.69
N TYR A 611 30.01 -8.21 8.16
CA TYR A 611 28.67 -7.73 7.83
C TYR A 611 27.80 -7.49 9.08
N ALA A 612 28.10 -8.13 10.22
CA ALA A 612 27.38 -7.90 11.46
C ALA A 612 27.52 -6.42 11.89
N GLY A 613 26.40 -5.81 12.27
CA GLY A 613 26.31 -4.40 12.64
C GLY A 613 26.27 -3.41 11.47
N LYS A 614 26.46 -3.86 10.22
CA LYS A 614 26.36 -3.01 9.02
C LYS A 614 24.90 -2.74 8.66
N ARG A 615 24.68 -1.66 7.89
CA ARG A 615 23.35 -1.24 7.44
C ARG A 615 22.76 -2.28 6.48
N ALA A 616 21.46 -2.53 6.59
CA ALA A 616 20.77 -3.45 5.70
C ALA A 616 20.70 -2.90 4.26
N ARG A 617 20.65 -3.80 3.28
CA ARG A 617 20.54 -3.48 1.85
C ARG A 617 19.27 -2.68 1.55
N ASN A 618 19.36 -1.78 0.57
CA ASN A 618 18.33 -0.88 0.05
C ASN A 618 17.36 -0.39 1.13
N THR A 619 17.89 0.08 2.26
CA THR A 619 17.13 0.68 3.36
C THR A 619 17.77 2.02 3.70
N PRO A 620 17.25 3.15 3.17
CA PRO A 620 17.81 4.47 3.46
C PRO A 620 17.57 4.84 4.92
N GLU A 621 18.45 5.66 5.49
CA GLU A 621 18.31 6.11 6.90
C GLU A 621 17.18 7.10 7.10
N TYR A 622 16.77 7.78 6.04
CA TYR A 622 15.63 8.67 6.06
C TYR A 622 14.91 8.68 4.70
N THR A 623 13.61 8.93 4.77
CA THR A 623 12.77 9.28 3.63
C THR A 623 11.82 10.38 4.05
N PHE A 624 11.56 11.33 3.18
CA PHE A 624 10.54 12.35 3.42
C PHE A 624 9.78 12.64 2.13
N ASN A 625 8.47 12.81 2.27
CA ASN A 625 7.61 13.33 1.22
C ASN A 625 6.68 14.40 1.79
N LEU A 626 6.33 15.35 0.94
CA LEU A 626 5.33 16.38 1.18
C LEU A 626 4.65 16.67 -0.15
N TRP A 627 3.33 16.71 -0.14
CA TRP A 627 2.49 17.25 -1.18
C TRP A 627 1.53 18.22 -0.51
N SER A 628 1.37 19.41 -1.09
CA SER A 628 0.44 20.40 -0.57
C SER A 628 -0.22 21.15 -1.70
N THR A 629 -1.50 21.45 -1.52
CA THR A 629 -2.29 22.21 -2.49
C THR A 629 -3.00 23.37 -1.82
N TYR A 630 -3.15 24.47 -2.55
CA TYR A 630 -3.82 25.67 -2.09
C TYR A 630 -4.82 26.15 -3.15
N GLN A 631 -6.09 26.28 -2.76
CA GLN A 631 -7.16 26.85 -3.56
C GLN A 631 -7.05 28.38 -3.53
N LEU A 632 -6.67 29.00 -4.65
CA LEU A 632 -6.53 30.46 -4.71
C LEU A 632 -7.89 31.17 -4.79
N ASN A 633 -8.85 30.55 -5.48
CA ASN A 633 -10.22 30.99 -5.66
C ASN A 633 -11.02 29.82 -6.24
N TYR A 634 -12.31 29.99 -6.55
CA TYR A 634 -13.17 28.92 -7.07
C TYR A 634 -12.71 28.24 -8.38
N GLN A 635 -11.74 28.80 -9.10
CA GLN A 635 -11.27 28.25 -10.39
C GLN A 635 -9.83 27.75 -10.35
N TRP A 636 -8.97 28.35 -9.52
CA TRP A 636 -7.53 28.10 -9.55
C TRP A 636 -7.04 27.38 -8.29
N LYS A 637 -6.27 26.31 -8.50
CA LYS A 637 -5.56 25.59 -7.44
C LYS A 637 -4.10 25.43 -7.81
N LEU A 638 -3.22 25.65 -6.84
CA LEU A 638 -1.78 25.39 -6.97
C LEU A 638 -1.41 24.18 -6.14
N GLY A 639 -0.46 23.39 -6.62
CA GLY A 639 0.10 22.24 -5.91
C GLY A 639 1.61 22.22 -5.97
N GLY A 640 2.25 21.71 -4.93
CA GLY A 640 3.69 21.55 -4.88
C GLY A 640 4.08 20.43 -3.93
N GLY A 641 5.17 19.74 -4.26
CA GLY A 641 5.69 18.68 -3.41
C GLY A 641 7.17 18.46 -3.51
N VAL A 642 7.67 17.71 -2.54
CA VAL A 642 9.08 17.30 -2.44
C VAL A 642 9.15 15.84 -2.02
N GLU A 643 10.02 15.07 -2.67
CA GLU A 643 10.39 13.71 -2.30
C GLU A 643 11.89 13.67 -2.03
N THR A 644 12.29 13.06 -0.92
CA THR A 644 13.70 12.77 -0.63
C THR A 644 13.89 11.36 -0.11
N LYS A 645 14.97 10.74 -0.56
CA LYS A 645 15.48 9.46 -0.03
C LYS A 645 16.95 9.61 0.28
N GLY A 646 17.35 9.05 1.42
CA GLY A 646 18.75 8.84 1.76
C GLY A 646 19.47 7.95 0.76
N ASP A 647 20.78 7.83 0.94
CA ASP A 647 21.59 6.94 0.13
C ASP A 647 21.17 5.46 0.36
N ARG A 648 21.25 4.65 -0.68
CA ARG A 648 20.78 3.25 -0.66
C ARG A 648 21.91 2.32 -1.01
N GLN A 649 22.25 1.42 -0.09
CA GLN A 649 23.33 0.46 -0.25
C GLN A 649 22.86 -0.77 -1.01
N ALA A 650 23.61 -1.15 -2.02
CA ALA A 650 23.43 -2.34 -2.82
C ALA A 650 24.57 -3.31 -2.44
N VAL A 651 24.23 -4.37 -1.72
CA VAL A 651 25.21 -5.31 -1.17
C VAL A 651 24.55 -6.66 -0.99
N ASN A 652 25.24 -7.71 -1.43
CA ASN A 652 24.88 -9.08 -1.06
C ASN A 652 25.60 -9.45 0.27
N PRO A 653 24.86 -9.59 1.39
CA PRO A 653 25.42 -9.92 2.69
C PRO A 653 25.69 -11.42 2.92
N SER A 654 25.45 -12.30 1.93
CA SER A 654 25.67 -13.74 2.09
C SER A 654 27.08 -14.21 1.70
N GLY A 655 27.92 -13.31 1.17
CA GLY A 655 29.27 -13.63 0.71
C GLY A 655 30.25 -13.98 1.84
N THR A 656 31.08 -14.99 1.62
CA THR A 656 32.19 -15.39 2.51
C THR A 656 33.45 -14.52 2.35
N GLY A 657 33.55 -13.81 1.22
CA GLY A 657 34.70 -12.99 0.86
C GLY A 657 34.83 -11.68 1.64
N ALA A 658 35.82 -10.86 1.29
CA ALA A 658 36.02 -9.55 1.90
C ALA A 658 34.81 -8.63 1.68
N VAL A 659 34.42 -7.89 2.72
CA VAL A 659 33.38 -6.87 2.62
C VAL A 659 33.81 -5.74 1.67
N PRO A 660 32.89 -5.13 0.91
CA PRO A 660 33.25 -4.07 0.00
C PRO A 660 33.76 -2.84 0.76
N THR A 661 34.94 -2.36 0.36
CA THR A 661 35.54 -1.14 0.89
C THR A 661 35.81 -0.11 -0.20
N LEU A 662 35.88 1.15 0.22
CA LEU A 662 36.44 2.28 -0.52
C LEU A 662 37.45 2.97 0.40
N ASN A 663 38.71 3.12 -0.05
CA ASN A 663 39.80 3.69 0.75
C ASN A 663 39.97 3.01 2.13
N GLY A 664 39.84 1.69 2.19
CA GLY A 664 39.99 0.90 3.43
C GLY A 664 38.79 0.94 4.40
N VAL A 665 37.75 1.70 4.09
CA VAL A 665 36.53 1.81 4.92
C VAL A 665 35.38 1.06 4.24
N TYR A 666 34.53 0.38 5.03
CA TYR A 666 33.34 -0.29 4.51
C TYR A 666 32.47 0.69 3.71
N TYR A 667 32.33 0.41 2.42
CA TYR A 667 31.57 1.25 1.49
C TYR A 667 31.10 0.35 0.33
N PRO A 668 29.90 -0.23 0.43
CA PRO A 668 29.31 -1.00 -0.66
C PRO A 668 28.90 -0.09 -1.82
N ASN A 669 28.50 -0.70 -2.93
CA ASN A 669 27.86 0.02 -4.01
C ASN A 669 26.67 0.82 -3.45
N THR A 670 26.60 2.11 -3.77
CA THR A 670 25.66 3.03 -3.10
C THR A 670 25.04 3.96 -4.12
N ALA A 671 23.71 3.89 -4.24
CA ALA A 671 22.95 4.88 -4.99
C ALA A 671 22.84 6.17 -4.14
N PRO A 672 23.24 7.34 -4.67
CA PRO A 672 23.23 8.57 -3.90
C PRO A 672 21.84 8.97 -3.38
N SER A 673 21.83 9.76 -2.32
CA SER A 673 20.63 10.45 -1.85
C SER A 673 20.15 11.47 -2.89
N TYR A 674 18.87 11.79 -2.86
CA TYR A 674 18.30 12.81 -3.74
C TYR A 674 17.19 13.61 -3.06
N VAL A 675 16.90 14.76 -3.67
CA VAL A 675 15.71 15.57 -3.41
C VAL A 675 15.11 15.89 -4.78
N ARG A 676 13.83 15.60 -4.95
CA ARG A 676 13.03 15.83 -6.15
C ARG A 676 11.87 16.75 -5.77
N TRP A 677 11.58 17.71 -6.63
CA TRP A 677 10.48 18.65 -6.45
C TRP A 677 9.50 18.51 -7.59
N ASP A 678 8.21 18.55 -7.28
CA ASP A 678 7.11 18.45 -8.23
C ASP A 678 6.16 19.65 -8.04
N ALA A 679 5.49 20.07 -9.11
CA ALA A 679 4.57 21.19 -9.10
C ALA A 679 3.31 20.89 -9.92
N MET A 680 2.21 21.56 -9.57
CA MET A 680 0.93 21.46 -10.27
C MET A 680 0.23 22.82 -10.29
N VAL A 681 -0.45 23.09 -11.41
CA VAL A 681 -1.44 24.16 -11.53
C VAL A 681 -2.72 23.57 -12.11
N GLU A 682 -3.85 23.86 -11.49
CA GLU A 682 -5.17 23.39 -11.90
C GLU A 682 -6.11 24.58 -12.12
N PHE A 683 -6.90 24.49 -13.19
CA PHE A 683 -7.89 25.48 -13.60
C PHE A 683 -9.23 24.80 -13.94
N GLU A 684 -10.27 25.07 -13.16
CA GLU A 684 -11.63 24.56 -13.32
C GLU A 684 -12.59 25.74 -13.61
N PRO A 685 -12.80 26.13 -14.89
CA PRO A 685 -13.59 27.31 -15.22
C PRO A 685 -15.09 27.18 -14.94
N ASN A 686 -15.66 25.96 -15.02
CA ASN A 686 -17.12 25.79 -15.06
C ASN A 686 -17.67 24.44 -14.54
N ASN A 687 -17.02 23.80 -13.55
CA ASN A 687 -17.39 22.50 -12.95
C ASN A 687 -17.53 21.30 -13.93
N LYS A 688 -17.44 21.54 -15.24
CA LYS A 688 -17.48 20.53 -16.31
C LYS A 688 -16.09 20.25 -16.86
N TRP A 689 -15.28 21.30 -17.02
CA TRP A 689 -13.91 21.19 -17.51
C TRP A 689 -12.92 21.47 -16.40
N LEU A 690 -11.88 20.65 -16.32
CA LEU A 690 -10.70 20.87 -15.48
C LEU A 690 -9.46 20.70 -16.34
N TYR A 691 -8.56 21.68 -16.27
CA TYR A 691 -7.25 21.62 -16.91
C TYR A 691 -6.18 21.55 -15.82
N ARG A 692 -5.22 20.64 -15.95
CA ARG A 692 -4.13 20.45 -14.99
C ARG A 692 -2.80 20.41 -15.72
N LEU A 693 -1.83 21.19 -15.26
CA LEU A 693 -0.44 21.13 -15.70
C LEU A 693 0.39 20.58 -14.55
N ASN A 694 1.02 19.42 -14.77
CA ASN A 694 1.93 18.80 -13.82
C ASN A 694 3.37 18.91 -14.33
N VAL A 695 4.28 19.32 -13.45
CA VAL A 695 5.73 19.28 -13.70
C VAL A 695 6.37 18.41 -12.64
N LYS A 696 6.81 17.21 -13.04
CA LYS A 696 7.53 16.28 -12.17
C LYS A 696 9.03 16.50 -12.34
N ASN A 697 9.80 16.42 -11.25
CA ASN A 697 11.23 16.70 -11.21
C ASN A 697 11.56 18.10 -11.78
N LEU A 698 10.95 19.13 -11.19
CA LEU A 698 11.00 20.54 -11.58
C LEU A 698 12.41 21.06 -11.88
N PHE A 699 13.39 20.66 -11.06
CA PHE A 699 14.80 21.07 -11.19
C PHE A 699 15.66 20.12 -12.04
N ASP A 700 15.04 19.17 -12.75
CA ASP A 700 15.68 18.23 -13.67
C ASP A 700 16.86 17.44 -13.07
N LYS A 701 16.71 17.03 -11.80
CA LYS A 701 17.74 16.32 -11.06
C LYS A 701 17.97 14.94 -11.68
N LEU A 702 19.24 14.56 -11.89
CA LEU A 702 19.60 13.15 -12.05
C LEU A 702 19.56 12.47 -10.68
N TYR A 703 18.73 11.44 -10.56
CA TYR A 703 18.67 10.58 -9.39
C TYR A 703 18.48 9.14 -9.82
N TYR A 704 18.81 8.22 -8.90
CA TYR A 704 18.58 6.79 -9.08
C TYR A 704 17.35 6.41 -8.26
N ASP A 705 16.32 5.93 -8.92
CA ASP A 705 15.03 5.68 -8.29
C ASP A 705 14.97 4.29 -7.63
N ALA A 706 15.53 3.30 -8.32
CA ALA A 706 15.53 1.91 -7.89
C ALA A 706 16.95 1.32 -7.88
N VAL A 707 17.18 0.35 -7.01
CA VAL A 707 18.50 -0.29 -6.83
C VAL A 707 18.32 -1.79 -6.87
N TYR A 708 19.16 -2.50 -7.64
CA TYR A 708 19.27 -3.95 -7.52
C TYR A 708 20.09 -4.21 -6.26
N ASP A 709 19.38 -4.60 -5.22
CA ASP A 709 19.83 -4.63 -3.84
C ASP A 709 20.94 -5.65 -3.56
N ASN A 710 21.10 -6.67 -4.41
CA ASN A 710 22.24 -7.59 -4.44
C ASN A 710 23.53 -7.00 -5.05
N GLY A 711 23.49 -5.79 -5.62
CA GLY A 711 24.69 -4.97 -5.86
C GLY A 711 25.09 -4.70 -7.31
N GLY A 712 24.37 -5.23 -8.30
CA GLY A 712 24.82 -5.15 -9.71
C GLY A 712 24.62 -3.79 -10.39
N PHE A 713 23.48 -3.12 -10.15
CA PHE A 713 23.08 -1.94 -10.91
C PHE A 713 22.02 -1.09 -10.20
N ALA A 714 21.78 0.12 -10.72
CA ALA A 714 20.71 1.02 -10.29
C ALA A 714 20.00 1.65 -11.49
N VAL A 715 18.69 1.88 -11.37
CA VAL A 715 17.84 2.45 -12.42
C VAL A 715 17.67 3.94 -12.18
N PRO A 716 18.08 4.82 -13.11
CA PRO A 716 17.78 6.24 -13.02
C PRO A 716 16.28 6.51 -13.00
N GLY A 717 15.86 7.50 -12.23
CA GLY A 717 14.50 8.00 -12.31
C GLY A 717 14.26 8.84 -13.57
N PRO A 718 12.99 9.14 -13.89
CA PRO A 718 12.66 10.12 -14.92
C PRO A 718 13.33 11.47 -14.67
N ARG A 719 13.82 12.10 -15.74
CA ARG A 719 14.19 13.52 -15.78
C ARG A 719 12.94 14.39 -15.65
N ARG A 720 13.06 15.71 -15.83
CA ARG A 720 11.88 16.59 -15.78
C ARG A 720 10.84 16.14 -16.80
N THR A 721 9.62 15.89 -16.34
CA THR A 721 8.47 15.64 -17.22
C THR A 721 7.41 16.71 -17.03
N VAL A 722 6.73 17.05 -18.12
CA VAL A 722 5.63 18.02 -18.14
C VAL A 722 4.43 17.36 -18.79
N THR A 723 3.30 17.33 -18.09
CA THR A 723 2.06 16.73 -18.57
C THR A 723 0.93 17.74 -18.45
N LEU A 724 0.20 17.94 -19.54
CA LEU A 724 -1.03 18.71 -19.60
C LEU A 724 -2.20 17.73 -19.69
N THR A 725 -3.16 17.88 -18.78
CA THR A 725 -4.35 17.05 -18.68
C THR A 725 -5.61 17.91 -18.82
N ALA A 726 -6.59 17.41 -19.56
CA ALA A 726 -7.95 17.94 -19.61
C ALA A 726 -8.92 16.85 -19.14
N GLU A 727 -9.80 17.21 -18.20
CA GLU A 727 -10.88 16.35 -17.71
C GLU A 727 -12.23 16.98 -18.09
N TYR A 728 -13.16 16.15 -18.57
CA TYR A 728 -14.53 16.52 -18.87
C TYR A 728 -15.50 15.69 -18.03
N LYS A 729 -16.32 16.37 -17.22
CA LYS A 729 -17.37 15.82 -16.38
C LYS A 729 -18.73 16.17 -16.99
N PHE A 730 -19.62 15.19 -17.14
CA PHE A 730 -20.97 15.39 -17.69
C PHE A 730 -22.02 14.50 -17.04
#